data_AF-A0A9P4PHK5-F1
#
_entry.id   AF-A0A9P4PHK5-F1
#
_cell.length_a   1.000
_cell.length_b   1.000
_cell.length_c   1.000
_cell.angle_alpha   90.00
_cell.angle_beta   90.00
_cell.angle_gamma   90.00
#
_symmetry.space_group_name_H-M   'P 1'
#
loop_
_entity.id
_entity.type
_entity.pdbx_description
1 polymer ?
#
loop_
_entity_poly.entity_id
_entity_poly.type
_entity_poly.pdbx_seq_one_letter_code
_entity_poly.pdbx_strand_id
1 'polypeptide(L)'
;MQLLPIRIIYHAPITLSDGTILSAMIWLPEDAESNPVPAILEYLPYRKRDMTAERDATNMPYVAGRGYACVRVDMRGTGDSQGLILGEYLKQEQDDALEVLQWIAAQKWCTGSCGMIGISWGGFNSLQVAARRPKELKAVVSMCSTDDRFNDDIHFMGGCVLTENFTWAASMFAINSCPPDPEIVGDQWRDLWLQRLESGGFFAKEWHENQRRNDFWKHGSIGEDYSSIEAATYLVSGWQDPYTNTVFRMLENLKCPKKGLVGPWGHKYPNFAKPGPQIGFLQETVRWWDKWLKGIDDTNIMDEPQLRCYLQDPAPPAPHDKFRPGHWVAENKWSDEKALTRRMGLAPGRLTNETPSTSEKVEICSPQTVGFAGGRWLIFGVEGEGPSDQRLEAGGSLVFDTQPLQEPLDLLGAVVLNVRIASDKPDALLAATLSEVLPNGAATRVSYGLLNLNHRYNNEDLKALEPGKFYDVKLKLNHFGQRLGVGSRLRLALSSTYFPIVWPSPEVTTLTIDTGSSSIDLPVRTDDSQDSKLKPFRPAINGSLKKTQLRPANHKNYVKQDWDTGRTELIVDWDDGKWEIDETGWRFGWTTPMVMGVHPTDPLSAEVYQGFDREFERGDIKVSFKGWTKMRATATDWIMTARIDAWEGDNAVFGRDYEFKVPRDHV
;
A
#
# COMPACT_ATOMS: atom_id res chain seq x y z
N MET A 1 2.91 -10.60 -32.70
CA MET A 1 2.54 -9.40 -33.48
C MET A 1 3.56 -8.33 -33.18
N GLN A 2 4.13 -7.72 -34.22
CA GLN A 2 5.16 -6.68 -34.13
C GLN A 2 4.60 -5.44 -33.42
N LEU A 3 5.45 -4.73 -32.65
CA LEU A 3 5.07 -3.46 -32.03
C LEU A 3 5.02 -2.36 -33.10
N LEU A 4 4.03 -1.46 -33.00
CA LEU A 4 3.98 -0.25 -33.79
C LEU A 4 5.12 0.70 -33.40
N PRO A 5 5.67 1.48 -34.35
CA PRO A 5 6.55 2.59 -34.01
C PRO A 5 5.79 3.63 -33.18
N ILE A 6 6.45 4.19 -32.18
CA ILE A 6 5.88 5.20 -31.28
C ILE A 6 6.76 6.44 -31.26
N ARG A 7 6.13 7.60 -31.06
CA ARG A 7 6.79 8.85 -30.69
C ARG A 7 6.46 9.22 -29.25
N ILE A 8 7.38 9.92 -28.59
CA ILE A 8 7.21 10.38 -27.21
C ILE A 8 7.03 11.89 -27.21
N ILE A 9 5.95 12.36 -26.61
CA ILE A 9 5.68 13.77 -26.34
C ILE A 9 6.00 13.99 -24.87
N TYR A 10 7.17 14.56 -24.57
CA TYR A 10 7.67 14.73 -23.19
C TYR A 10 6.87 15.76 -22.37
N HIS A 11 6.18 16.67 -23.06
CA HIS A 11 5.27 17.62 -22.45
C HIS A 11 4.13 17.98 -23.42
N ALA A 12 2.90 17.73 -22.96
CA ALA A 12 1.67 18.23 -23.56
C ALA A 12 0.89 18.99 -22.47
N PRO A 13 0.66 20.30 -22.62
CA PRO A 13 -0.09 21.08 -21.66
C PRO A 13 -1.59 20.77 -21.78
N ILE A 14 -2.25 20.57 -20.63
CA ILE A 14 -3.69 20.40 -20.52
C ILE A 14 -4.23 21.59 -19.73
N THR A 15 -4.92 22.51 -20.41
CA THR A 15 -5.61 23.64 -19.75
C THR A 15 -6.96 23.19 -19.24
N LEU A 16 -7.14 23.25 -17.93
CA LEU A 16 -8.41 22.98 -17.25
C LEU A 16 -9.36 24.19 -17.37
N SER A 17 -10.62 23.97 -17.02
CA SER A 17 -11.68 24.98 -17.09
C SER A 17 -11.43 26.22 -16.22
N ASP A 18 -10.66 26.08 -15.13
CA ASP A 18 -10.24 27.16 -14.24
C ASP A 18 -8.97 27.90 -14.73
N GLY A 19 -8.42 27.51 -15.88
CA GLY A 19 -7.20 28.07 -16.45
C GLY A 19 -5.89 27.42 -15.97
N THR A 20 -5.96 26.49 -15.01
CA THR A 20 -4.78 25.76 -14.52
C THR A 20 -4.22 24.86 -15.62
N ILE A 21 -2.90 24.85 -15.77
CA ILE A 21 -2.21 24.01 -16.74
C ILE A 21 -1.62 22.79 -16.04
N LEU A 22 -2.08 21.60 -16.42
CA LEU A 22 -1.46 20.34 -16.06
C LEU A 22 -0.44 19.88 -17.12
N SER A 23 0.58 19.17 -16.68
CA SER A 23 1.65 18.65 -17.53
C SER A 23 1.47 17.16 -17.78
N ALA A 24 1.33 16.79 -19.06
CA ALA A 24 1.24 15.40 -19.50
C ALA A 24 2.47 14.96 -20.28
N MET A 25 2.84 13.68 -20.17
CA MET A 25 3.75 12.98 -21.06
C MET A 25 2.97 11.89 -21.80
N ILE A 26 3.21 11.76 -23.11
CA ILE A 26 2.43 10.87 -23.98
C ILE A 26 3.34 9.97 -24.80
N TRP A 27 3.13 8.65 -24.72
CA TRP A 27 3.66 7.68 -25.68
C TRP A 27 2.57 7.38 -26.70
N LEU A 28 2.81 7.71 -27.97
CA LEU A 28 1.79 7.72 -29.01
C LEU A 28 2.26 6.95 -30.25
N PRO A 29 1.45 6.02 -30.81
CA PRO A 29 1.73 5.42 -32.11
C PRO A 29 1.90 6.50 -33.19
N GLU A 30 2.90 6.35 -34.06
CA GLU A 30 3.23 7.40 -35.03
C GLU A 30 2.08 7.75 -35.99
N ASP A 31 1.25 6.76 -36.33
CA ASP A 31 0.13 6.89 -37.25
C ASP A 31 -1.20 7.23 -36.55
N ALA A 32 -1.20 7.49 -35.24
CA ALA A 32 -2.43 7.64 -34.45
C ALA A 32 -3.34 8.79 -34.90
N GLU A 33 -2.82 9.85 -35.53
CA GLU A 33 -3.68 10.93 -36.06
C GLU A 33 -4.49 10.52 -37.30
N SER A 34 -3.97 9.56 -38.08
CA SER A 34 -4.67 8.99 -39.24
C SER A 34 -5.49 7.76 -38.84
N ASN A 35 -5.01 7.02 -37.84
CA ASN A 35 -5.64 5.82 -37.28
C ASN A 35 -5.80 5.98 -35.76
N PRO A 36 -6.83 6.70 -35.28
CA PRO A 36 -7.02 6.98 -33.86
C PRO A 36 -7.04 5.72 -33.00
N VAL A 37 -6.41 5.80 -31.83
CA VAL A 37 -6.29 4.70 -30.87
C VAL A 37 -6.96 5.05 -29.54
N PRO A 38 -7.45 4.06 -28.77
CA PRO A 38 -7.88 4.33 -27.39
C PRO A 38 -6.70 4.80 -26.52
N ALA A 39 -7.02 5.51 -25.45
CA ALA A 39 -6.04 6.05 -24.51
C ALA A 39 -6.02 5.31 -23.18
N ILE A 40 -4.87 5.28 -22.52
CA ILE A 40 -4.68 4.76 -21.16
C ILE A 40 -4.07 5.87 -20.33
N LEU A 41 -4.81 6.32 -19.33
CA LEU A 41 -4.42 7.39 -18.40
C LEU A 41 -3.85 6.80 -17.11
N GLU A 42 -2.70 7.32 -16.68
CA GLU A 42 -2.24 7.24 -15.31
C GLU A 42 -2.09 8.65 -14.73
N TYR A 43 -2.82 8.93 -13.65
CA TYR A 43 -2.94 10.25 -13.02
C TYR A 43 -2.58 10.11 -11.54
N LEU A 44 -1.50 10.76 -11.07
CA LEU A 44 -0.99 10.62 -9.70
C LEU A 44 0.09 11.68 -9.39
N PRO A 45 0.40 11.97 -8.12
CA PRO A 45 1.23 13.11 -7.72
C PRO A 45 2.74 12.85 -7.79
N TYR A 46 3.15 11.64 -8.19
CA TYR A 46 4.55 11.24 -8.27
C TYR A 46 5.13 11.60 -9.65
N ARG A 47 6.11 12.49 -9.62
CA ARG A 47 6.66 13.25 -10.75
C ARG A 47 7.06 12.39 -11.95
N LYS A 48 6.53 12.71 -13.14
CA LYS A 48 6.78 11.98 -14.40
C LYS A 48 8.20 12.11 -14.99
N ARG A 49 8.96 13.15 -14.62
CA ARG A 49 10.33 13.39 -15.17
C ARG A 49 11.47 12.79 -14.33
N ASP A 50 11.20 12.37 -13.10
CA ASP A 50 12.20 11.72 -12.23
C ASP A 50 11.62 10.49 -11.50
N MET A 51 10.90 10.68 -10.39
CA MET A 51 10.41 9.64 -9.50
C MET A 51 9.79 8.44 -10.25
N THR A 52 8.71 8.65 -11.01
CA THR A 52 8.06 7.55 -11.74
C THR A 52 8.62 7.36 -13.14
N ALA A 53 9.57 8.17 -13.60
CA ALA A 53 10.06 8.12 -14.97
C ALA A 53 10.56 6.72 -15.36
N GLU A 54 11.29 6.05 -14.47
CA GLU A 54 11.78 4.68 -14.73
C GLU A 54 10.63 3.68 -14.83
N ARG A 55 9.67 3.75 -13.91
CA ARG A 55 8.46 2.90 -13.93
C ARG A 55 7.64 3.13 -15.20
N ASP A 56 7.46 4.39 -15.59
CA ASP A 56 6.65 4.78 -16.74
C ASP A 56 7.34 4.30 -18.03
N ALA A 57 8.67 4.45 -18.15
CA ALA A 57 9.47 3.92 -19.26
C ALA A 57 9.51 2.38 -19.29
N THR A 58 9.39 1.70 -18.14
CA THR A 58 9.27 0.24 -18.09
C THR A 58 7.94 -0.27 -18.64
N ASN A 59 6.85 0.48 -18.48
CA ASN A 59 5.50 0.00 -18.78
C ASN A 59 4.89 0.59 -20.06
N MET A 60 4.91 1.92 -20.20
CA MET A 60 4.12 2.64 -21.20
C MET A 60 4.55 2.38 -22.66
N PRO A 61 5.85 2.28 -23.01
CA PRO A 61 6.26 2.05 -24.40
C PRO A 61 5.72 0.76 -25.00
N TYR A 62 5.71 -0.32 -24.22
CA TYR A 62 5.17 -1.60 -24.69
C TYR A 62 3.68 -1.49 -25.01
N VAL A 63 2.90 -0.91 -24.09
CA VAL A 63 1.46 -0.76 -24.24
C VAL A 63 1.14 0.17 -25.41
N ALA A 64 1.87 1.28 -25.56
CA ALA A 64 1.72 2.18 -26.70
C ALA A 64 2.00 1.48 -28.03
N GLY A 65 3.08 0.69 -28.11
CA GLY A 65 3.41 -0.14 -29.26
C GLY A 65 2.37 -1.23 -29.59
N ARG A 66 1.39 -1.48 -28.72
CA ARG A 66 0.22 -2.36 -28.97
C ARG A 66 -1.02 -1.60 -29.46
N GLY A 67 -0.85 -0.34 -29.86
CA GLY A 67 -1.90 0.49 -30.45
C GLY A 67 -2.77 1.17 -29.40
N TYR A 68 -2.12 1.86 -28.45
CA TYR A 68 -2.74 2.68 -27.42
C TYR A 68 -1.99 4.01 -27.29
N ALA A 69 -2.66 5.08 -26.92
CA ALA A 69 -2.00 6.29 -26.44
C ALA A 69 -1.84 6.19 -24.92
N CYS A 70 -0.60 6.12 -24.41
CA CYS A 70 -0.37 6.10 -22.97
C CYS A 70 -0.11 7.53 -22.49
N VAL A 71 -0.94 8.03 -21.57
CA VAL A 71 -0.93 9.40 -21.09
C VAL A 71 -0.63 9.40 -19.59
N ARG A 72 0.52 9.95 -19.20
CA ARG A 72 0.95 10.12 -17.82
C ARG A 72 0.83 11.60 -17.45
N VAL A 73 0.01 11.93 -16.45
CA VAL A 73 -0.25 13.33 -16.06
C VAL A 73 0.19 13.59 -14.63
N ASP A 74 1.05 14.60 -14.44
CA ASP A 74 1.34 15.12 -13.10
C ASP A 74 0.09 15.84 -12.59
N MET A 75 -0.40 15.46 -11.41
CA MET A 75 -1.57 16.11 -10.80
C MET A 75 -1.32 17.59 -10.52
N ARG A 76 -2.41 18.36 -10.37
CA ARG A 76 -2.37 19.74 -9.89
C ARG A 76 -1.40 19.90 -8.71
N GLY A 77 -0.51 20.87 -8.81
CA GLY A 77 0.50 21.21 -7.81
C GLY A 77 1.68 20.26 -7.68
N THR A 78 1.80 19.27 -8.55
CA THR A 78 2.89 18.28 -8.51
C THR A 78 3.67 18.25 -9.81
N GLY A 79 4.91 17.75 -9.77
CA GLY A 79 5.78 17.70 -10.94
C GLY A 79 5.85 19.04 -11.67
N ASP A 80 5.52 19.01 -12.96
CA ASP A 80 5.54 20.20 -13.83
C ASP A 80 4.17 20.89 -13.95
N SER A 81 3.16 20.47 -13.18
CA SER A 81 1.81 21.05 -13.20
C SER A 81 1.69 22.28 -12.29
N GLN A 82 0.86 23.24 -12.72
CA GLN A 82 0.51 24.41 -11.92
C GLN A 82 -0.42 24.07 -10.75
N GLY A 83 -0.62 25.04 -9.85
CA GLY A 83 -1.51 24.93 -8.69
C GLY A 83 -0.84 24.35 -7.45
N LEU A 84 -1.63 23.88 -6.51
CA LEU A 84 -1.20 23.29 -5.24
C LEU A 84 -1.93 21.98 -4.97
N ILE A 85 -1.24 21.04 -4.35
CA ILE A 85 -1.84 19.84 -3.76
C ILE A 85 -2.22 20.15 -2.31
N LEU A 86 -3.52 20.16 -2.02
CA LEU A 86 -4.05 20.62 -0.73
C LEU A 86 -4.39 19.50 0.24
N GLY A 87 -4.35 18.25 -0.21
CA GLY A 87 -4.70 17.09 0.58
C GLY A 87 -4.73 15.83 -0.28
N GLU A 88 -5.17 14.75 0.33
CA GLU A 88 -5.17 13.41 -0.26
C GLU A 88 -6.57 13.05 -0.80
N TYR A 89 -6.64 12.67 -2.08
CA TYR A 89 -7.85 12.21 -2.78
C TYR A 89 -9.04 13.20 -2.74
N LEU A 90 -8.74 14.50 -2.74
CA LEU A 90 -9.77 15.54 -2.70
C LEU A 90 -10.70 15.46 -3.91
N LYS A 91 -11.93 15.96 -3.74
CA LYS A 91 -12.88 16.09 -4.87
C LYS A 91 -12.28 16.84 -6.07
N GLN A 92 -11.45 17.86 -5.82
CA GLN A 92 -10.75 18.62 -6.87
C GLN A 92 -9.88 17.72 -7.75
N GLU A 93 -9.16 16.76 -7.16
CA GLU A 93 -8.34 15.81 -7.92
C GLU A 93 -9.21 15.01 -8.91
N GLN A 94 -10.36 14.53 -8.44
CA GLN A 94 -11.28 13.76 -9.28
C GLN A 94 -11.88 14.63 -10.38
N ASP A 95 -12.28 15.88 -10.08
CA ASP A 95 -12.84 16.79 -11.05
C ASP A 95 -11.81 17.14 -12.15
N ASP A 96 -10.56 17.41 -11.77
CA ASP A 96 -9.45 17.61 -12.72
C ASP A 96 -9.25 16.36 -13.61
N ALA A 97 -9.32 15.15 -13.05
CA ALA A 97 -9.20 13.91 -13.81
C ALA A 97 -10.33 13.72 -14.83
N LEU A 98 -11.56 14.14 -14.51
CA LEU A 98 -12.69 14.11 -15.45
C LEU A 98 -12.45 15.04 -16.63
N GLU A 99 -11.91 16.24 -16.39
CA GLU A 99 -11.53 17.17 -17.46
C GLU A 99 -10.36 16.63 -18.31
N VAL A 100 -9.37 15.98 -17.69
CA VAL A 100 -8.28 15.30 -18.40
C VAL A 100 -8.81 14.20 -19.33
N LEU A 101 -9.76 13.36 -18.87
CA LEU A 101 -10.38 12.33 -19.70
C LEU A 101 -11.13 12.94 -20.91
N GLN A 102 -11.87 14.03 -20.70
CA GLN A 102 -12.54 14.75 -21.78
C GLN A 102 -11.54 15.35 -22.77
N TRP A 103 -10.45 15.95 -22.28
CA TRP A 103 -9.39 16.48 -23.12
C TRP A 103 -8.74 15.38 -23.97
N ILE A 104 -8.43 14.23 -23.38
CA ILE A 104 -7.87 13.06 -24.07
C ILE A 104 -8.83 12.59 -25.17
N ALA A 105 -10.11 12.39 -24.83
CA ALA A 105 -11.11 11.90 -25.77
C ALA A 105 -11.39 12.86 -26.93
N ALA A 106 -11.11 14.16 -26.77
CA ALA A 106 -11.24 15.17 -27.81
C ALA A 106 -10.05 15.25 -28.77
N GLN A 107 -8.93 14.58 -28.48
CA GLN A 107 -7.76 14.62 -29.34
C GLN A 107 -7.96 13.85 -30.64
N LYS A 108 -7.42 14.35 -31.76
CA LYS A 108 -7.52 13.69 -33.07
C LYS A 108 -6.97 12.27 -33.10
N TRP A 109 -6.01 11.99 -32.23
CA TRP A 109 -5.38 10.67 -32.12
C TRP A 109 -6.14 9.69 -31.23
N CYS A 110 -7.22 10.12 -30.55
CA CYS A 110 -7.99 9.30 -29.64
C CYS A 110 -9.29 8.81 -30.30
N THR A 111 -9.70 7.56 -30.02
CA THR A 111 -11.02 7.04 -30.42
C THR A 111 -12.18 7.57 -29.57
N GLY A 112 -11.89 8.31 -28.50
CA GLY A 112 -12.85 8.70 -27.46
C GLY A 112 -13.01 7.68 -26.33
N SER A 113 -12.43 6.48 -26.47
CA SER A 113 -12.41 5.45 -25.41
C SER A 113 -11.13 5.56 -24.58
N CYS A 114 -11.29 5.67 -23.27
CA CYS A 114 -10.20 5.73 -22.31
C CYS A 114 -10.25 4.56 -21.32
N GLY A 115 -9.07 4.10 -20.89
CA GLY A 115 -8.88 3.29 -19.70
C GLY A 115 -8.04 4.04 -18.67
N MET A 116 -8.12 3.64 -17.40
CA MET A 116 -7.21 4.12 -16.35
C MET A 116 -6.43 2.98 -15.74
N ILE A 117 -5.16 3.22 -15.43
CA ILE A 117 -4.30 2.29 -14.70
C ILE A 117 -3.49 3.04 -13.66
N GLY A 118 -3.26 2.41 -12.51
CA GLY A 118 -2.32 2.92 -11.53
C GLY A 118 -2.09 1.95 -10.39
N ILE A 119 -1.01 2.22 -9.66
CA ILE A 119 -0.67 1.56 -8.39
C ILE A 119 -0.76 2.57 -7.25
N SER A 120 -1.11 2.12 -6.04
CA SER A 120 -1.19 3.01 -4.88
C SER A 120 -2.17 4.15 -5.18
N TRP A 121 -1.82 5.40 -4.90
CA TRP A 121 -2.59 6.59 -5.30
C TRP A 121 -3.26 6.53 -6.67
N GLY A 122 -2.54 6.10 -7.72
CA GLY A 122 -3.12 5.98 -9.08
C GLY A 122 -4.14 4.85 -9.20
N GLY A 123 -4.02 3.79 -8.40
CA GLY A 123 -5.04 2.76 -8.26
C GLY A 123 -6.28 3.30 -7.55
N PHE A 124 -6.09 3.96 -6.40
CA PHE A 124 -7.17 4.53 -5.60
C PHE A 124 -7.99 5.53 -6.42
N ASN A 125 -7.34 6.52 -7.02
CA ASN A 125 -8.04 7.55 -7.76
C ASN A 125 -8.65 7.03 -9.06
N SER A 126 -8.12 5.96 -9.67
CA SER A 126 -8.75 5.34 -10.83
C SER A 126 -10.12 4.73 -10.48
N LEU A 127 -10.25 4.14 -9.28
CA LEU A 127 -11.52 3.64 -8.78
C LEU A 127 -12.47 4.80 -8.43
N GLN A 128 -11.96 5.85 -7.79
CA GLN A 128 -12.76 7.03 -7.42
C GLN A 128 -13.28 7.77 -8.67
N VAL A 129 -12.45 7.94 -9.70
CA VAL A 129 -12.86 8.52 -10.98
C VAL A 129 -13.86 7.62 -11.70
N ALA A 130 -13.68 6.29 -11.66
CA ALA A 130 -14.66 5.36 -12.23
C ALA A 130 -16.03 5.43 -11.54
N ALA A 131 -16.06 5.65 -10.23
CA ALA A 131 -17.29 5.87 -9.47
C ALA A 131 -18.06 7.14 -9.90
N ARG A 132 -17.37 8.11 -10.53
CA ARG A 132 -17.97 9.32 -11.11
C ARG A 132 -18.57 9.09 -12.50
N ARG A 133 -18.47 7.86 -13.04
CA ARG A 133 -19.05 7.40 -14.31
C ARG A 133 -18.77 8.31 -15.53
N PRO A 134 -17.53 8.78 -15.76
CA PRO A 134 -17.23 9.50 -16.99
C PRO A 134 -17.51 8.63 -18.22
N LYS A 135 -18.19 9.18 -19.21
CA LYS A 135 -18.60 8.43 -20.42
C LYS A 135 -17.39 7.92 -21.21
N GLU A 136 -16.24 8.58 -21.11
CA GLU A 136 -14.99 8.24 -21.80
C GLU A 136 -14.35 6.97 -21.21
N LEU A 137 -14.51 6.73 -19.90
CA LEU A 137 -13.83 5.65 -19.18
C LEU A 137 -14.58 4.33 -19.33
N LYS A 138 -13.95 3.35 -19.97
CA LYS A 138 -14.58 2.03 -20.22
C LYS A 138 -14.02 0.93 -19.33
N ALA A 139 -12.78 1.06 -18.87
CA ALA A 139 -12.14 0.06 -18.03
C ALA A 139 -11.04 0.65 -17.13
N VAL A 140 -10.82 -0.01 -15.99
CA VAL A 140 -9.80 0.30 -14.99
C VAL A 140 -8.94 -0.93 -14.71
N VAL A 141 -7.64 -0.71 -14.50
CA VAL A 141 -6.73 -1.66 -13.85
C VAL A 141 -6.23 -0.99 -12.56
N SER A 142 -6.76 -1.43 -11.42
CA SER A 142 -6.41 -0.86 -10.11
C SER A 142 -5.48 -1.80 -9.36
N MET A 143 -4.31 -1.29 -8.98
CA MET A 143 -3.25 -2.10 -8.39
C MET A 143 -2.92 -1.62 -6.98
N CYS A 144 -2.76 -2.54 -6.03
CA CYS A 144 -2.32 -2.29 -4.65
C CYS A 144 -3.04 -1.04 -4.07
N SER A 145 -4.36 -1.09 -4.08
CA SER A 145 -5.25 0.05 -3.79
C SER A 145 -6.36 -0.33 -2.82
N THR A 146 -7.03 0.65 -2.21
CA THR A 146 -8.14 0.40 -1.30
C THR A 146 -9.52 0.87 -1.78
N ASP A 147 -10.56 0.16 -1.34
CA ASP A 147 -11.96 0.58 -1.37
C ASP A 147 -12.40 1.23 -0.04
N ASP A 148 -11.57 1.18 1.00
CA ASP A 148 -11.84 1.71 2.34
C ASP A 148 -10.65 2.53 2.85
N ARG A 149 -10.75 3.87 2.77
CA ARG A 149 -9.69 4.79 3.18
C ARG A 149 -9.40 4.82 4.67
N PHE A 150 -10.31 4.31 5.51
CA PHE A 150 -10.08 4.32 6.96
C PHE A 150 -9.42 3.02 7.41
N ASN A 151 -10.01 1.87 7.10
CA ASN A 151 -9.59 0.60 7.68
C ASN A 151 -8.42 -0.09 6.98
N ASP A 152 -8.17 0.29 5.72
CA ASP A 152 -7.29 -0.46 4.83
C ASP A 152 -6.50 0.52 3.94
N ASP A 153 -6.01 1.57 4.57
CA ASP A 153 -5.12 2.58 4.01
C ASP A 153 -3.94 2.82 4.97
N ILE A 154 -2.93 3.59 4.55
CA ILE A 154 -1.75 3.96 5.38
C ILE A 154 -2.13 4.64 6.71
N HIS A 155 -3.40 5.03 6.89
CA HIS A 155 -3.86 5.79 8.03
C HIS A 155 -4.14 4.92 9.26
N PHE A 156 -4.97 3.88 9.11
CA PHE A 156 -5.35 2.99 10.21
C PHE A 156 -5.50 1.53 9.74
N MET A 157 -5.27 0.61 10.68
CA MET A 157 -5.58 -0.81 10.52
C MET A 157 -6.36 -1.29 11.73
N GLY A 158 -7.62 -1.66 11.54
CA GLY A 158 -8.51 -2.06 12.64
C GLY A 158 -8.67 -0.98 13.72
N GLY A 159 -8.64 0.29 13.34
CA GLY A 159 -8.70 1.43 14.27
C GLY A 159 -7.40 1.75 15.01
N CYS A 160 -6.32 0.98 14.78
CA CYS A 160 -4.99 1.34 15.26
C CYS A 160 -4.36 2.37 14.32
N VAL A 161 -3.73 3.41 14.85
CA VAL A 161 -2.95 4.39 14.06
C VAL A 161 -1.67 3.72 13.56
N LEU A 162 -1.51 3.64 12.24
CA LEU A 162 -0.30 3.11 11.62
C LEU A 162 0.83 4.14 11.73
N THR A 163 2.08 3.68 11.90
CA THR A 163 3.23 4.62 11.81
C THR A 163 3.41 5.11 10.37
N GLU A 164 2.93 4.36 9.39
CA GLU A 164 2.79 4.77 8.00
C GLU A 164 1.90 6.00 7.80
N ASN A 165 0.95 6.29 8.69
CA ASN A 165 0.17 7.54 8.65
C ASN A 165 1.11 8.75 8.70
N PHE A 166 2.02 8.74 9.68
CA PHE A 166 2.98 9.83 9.84
C PHE A 166 4.10 9.79 8.81
N THR A 167 4.71 8.62 8.55
CA THR A 167 5.85 8.54 7.62
C THR A 167 5.46 8.76 6.17
N TRP A 168 4.23 8.44 5.78
CA TRP A 168 3.72 8.82 4.47
C TRP A 168 3.44 10.31 4.38
N ALA A 169 2.89 10.95 5.42
CA ALA A 169 2.71 12.40 5.45
C ALA A 169 4.05 13.14 5.32
N ALA A 170 5.09 12.63 5.97
CA ALA A 170 6.44 13.17 5.89
C ALA A 170 7.09 12.93 4.51
N SER A 171 6.85 11.78 3.89
CA SER A 171 7.25 11.51 2.50
C SER A 171 6.55 12.45 1.51
N MET A 172 5.25 12.67 1.67
CA MET A 172 4.47 13.62 0.88
C MET A 172 4.93 15.06 1.11
N PHE A 173 5.28 15.45 2.34
CA PHE A 173 5.85 16.76 2.62
C PHE A 173 7.13 17.02 1.79
N ALA A 174 8.02 16.02 1.70
CA ALA A 174 9.20 16.10 0.85
C ALA A 174 8.84 16.15 -0.65
N ILE A 175 7.91 15.33 -1.13
CA ILE A 175 7.50 15.28 -2.55
C ILE A 175 6.81 16.57 -2.99
N ASN A 176 5.89 17.08 -2.18
CA ASN A 176 5.12 18.30 -2.45
C ASN A 176 6.00 19.55 -2.50
N SER A 177 7.18 19.49 -1.88
CA SER A 177 8.17 20.58 -1.86
C SER A 177 9.10 20.59 -3.08
N CYS A 178 8.99 19.61 -3.99
CA CYS A 178 9.86 19.52 -5.17
C CYS A 178 9.59 20.64 -6.21
N PRO A 179 10.65 21.22 -6.81
CA PRO A 179 10.51 22.22 -7.87
C PRO A 179 10.01 21.59 -9.19
N PRO A 180 9.22 22.30 -10.01
CA PRO A 180 8.99 21.89 -11.39
C PRO A 180 10.27 22.01 -12.22
N ASP A 181 10.32 21.33 -13.36
CA ASP A 181 11.46 21.45 -14.27
C ASP A 181 11.42 22.78 -15.06
N PRO A 182 12.45 23.66 -14.95
CA PRO A 182 12.50 24.93 -15.67
C PRO A 182 12.41 24.83 -17.19
N GLU A 183 12.82 23.71 -17.78
CA GLU A 183 12.67 23.47 -19.23
C GLU A 183 11.20 23.40 -19.66
N ILE A 184 10.31 22.94 -18.78
CA ILE A 184 8.89 22.75 -19.09
C ILE A 184 8.09 24.00 -18.77
N VAL A 185 8.28 24.56 -17.57
CA VAL A 185 7.44 25.66 -17.10
C VAL A 185 8.04 27.03 -17.41
N GLY A 186 9.30 27.12 -17.84
CA GLY A 186 9.98 28.38 -18.14
C GLY A 186 10.19 29.23 -16.89
N ASP A 187 10.17 30.57 -17.04
CA ASP A 187 10.54 31.53 -15.99
C ASP A 187 9.67 31.44 -14.72
N GLN A 188 8.47 30.83 -14.80
CA GLN A 188 7.59 30.66 -13.65
C GLN A 188 8.03 29.52 -12.69
N TRP A 189 9.05 28.73 -13.04
CA TRP A 189 9.49 27.57 -12.25
C TRP A 189 9.74 27.93 -10.78
N ARG A 190 10.36 29.09 -10.57
CA ARG A 190 10.80 29.55 -9.25
C ARG A 190 9.61 29.97 -8.39
N ASP A 191 8.65 30.69 -8.98
CA ASP A 191 7.45 31.13 -8.28
C ASP A 191 6.58 29.92 -7.90
N LEU A 192 6.42 28.95 -8.79
CA LEU A 192 5.71 27.70 -8.49
C LEU A 192 6.38 26.92 -7.36
N TRP A 193 7.71 26.85 -7.37
CA TRP A 193 8.46 26.15 -6.31
C TRP A 193 8.30 26.84 -4.95
N LEU A 194 8.43 28.17 -4.89
CA LEU A 194 8.25 28.93 -3.65
C LEU A 194 6.81 28.82 -3.12
N GLN A 195 5.80 28.87 -4.00
CA GLN A 195 4.40 28.66 -3.60
C GLN A 195 4.18 27.28 -2.96
N ARG A 196 4.82 26.24 -3.49
CA ARG A 196 4.75 24.89 -2.91
C ARG A 196 5.37 24.85 -1.51
N LEU A 197 6.56 25.43 -1.33
CA LEU A 197 7.22 25.54 -0.02
C LEU A 197 6.38 26.34 0.98
N GLU A 198 5.78 27.45 0.55
CA GLU A 198 4.93 28.31 1.38
C GLU A 198 3.60 27.65 1.78
N SER A 199 3.04 26.79 0.91
CA SER A 199 1.80 26.04 1.19
C SER A 199 1.93 25.06 2.35
N GLY A 200 3.16 24.63 2.64
CA GLY A 200 3.51 23.71 3.72
C GLY A 200 3.30 22.24 3.39
N GLY A 201 2.29 21.85 2.60
CA GLY A 201 2.17 20.50 2.01
C GLY A 201 2.30 19.30 2.98
N PHE A 202 2.12 19.50 4.29
CA PHE A 202 2.34 18.50 5.33
C PHE A 202 1.00 18.05 5.95
N PHE A 203 0.51 16.90 5.48
CA PHE A 203 -0.86 16.44 5.75
C PHE A 203 -1.07 15.77 7.11
N ALA A 204 -0.01 15.54 7.89
CA ALA A 204 -0.08 14.76 9.12
C ALA A 204 -1.10 15.31 10.13
N LYS A 205 -1.21 16.64 10.27
CA LYS A 205 -2.19 17.25 11.16
C LYS A 205 -3.62 16.85 10.82
N GLU A 206 -4.02 17.00 9.56
CA GLU A 206 -5.39 16.69 9.12
C GLU A 206 -5.71 15.21 9.33
N TRP A 207 -4.78 14.31 9.01
CA TRP A 207 -4.99 12.88 9.21
C TRP A 207 -5.16 12.51 10.68
N HIS A 208 -4.37 13.13 11.58
CA HIS A 208 -4.50 12.92 13.03
C HIS A 208 -5.71 13.64 13.64
N GLU A 209 -6.27 14.67 13.01
CA GLU A 209 -7.54 15.26 13.45
C GLU A 209 -8.75 14.37 13.11
N ASN A 210 -8.59 13.43 12.18
CA ASN A 210 -9.65 12.54 11.70
C ASN A 210 -9.48 11.10 12.24
N GLN A 211 -9.42 10.93 13.57
CA GLN A 211 -9.21 9.63 14.24
C GLN A 211 -10.42 8.66 14.22
N ARG A 212 -11.56 9.08 13.67
CA ARG A 212 -12.79 8.29 13.50
C ARG A 212 -13.18 8.21 12.03
N ARG A 213 -13.97 7.20 11.65
CA ARG A 213 -14.55 7.07 10.30
C ARG A 213 -15.65 8.11 10.06
N ASN A 214 -15.27 9.35 9.79
CA ASN A 214 -16.16 10.46 9.46
C ASN A 214 -16.20 10.72 7.94
N ASP A 215 -16.83 11.83 7.55
CA ASP A 215 -17.01 12.22 6.13
C ASP A 215 -15.68 12.44 5.38
N PHE A 216 -14.60 12.78 6.11
CA PHE A 216 -13.26 12.88 5.51
C PHE A 216 -12.80 11.55 4.91
N TRP A 217 -13.12 10.41 5.56
CA TRP A 217 -12.75 9.10 5.01
C TRP A 217 -13.79 8.56 4.03
N LYS A 218 -15.08 8.81 4.30
CA LYS A 218 -16.19 8.28 3.49
C LYS A 218 -16.18 8.82 2.06
N HIS A 219 -15.85 10.10 1.84
CA HIS A 219 -15.97 10.71 0.50
C HIS A 219 -15.12 10.05 -0.59
N GLY A 220 -14.00 9.43 -0.23
CA GLY A 220 -13.07 8.78 -1.15
C GLY A 220 -13.08 7.25 -1.07
N SER A 221 -14.00 6.67 -0.30
CA SER A 221 -14.10 5.22 -0.09
C SER A 221 -15.14 4.60 -1.03
N ILE A 222 -14.71 3.66 -1.87
CA ILE A 222 -15.61 2.94 -2.79
C ILE A 222 -16.57 2.01 -2.04
N GLY A 223 -16.19 1.56 -0.85
CA GLY A 223 -17.00 0.72 0.02
C GLY A 223 -18.34 1.34 0.44
N GLU A 224 -18.51 2.66 0.27
CA GLU A 224 -19.78 3.35 0.51
C GLU A 224 -20.84 3.00 -0.56
N ASP A 225 -20.43 2.82 -1.82
CA ASP A 225 -21.31 2.42 -2.91
C ASP A 225 -20.53 1.75 -4.06
N TYR A 226 -20.43 0.42 -4.02
CA TYR A 226 -19.82 -0.35 -5.10
C TYR A 226 -20.58 -0.29 -6.44
N SER A 227 -21.86 0.11 -6.45
CA SER A 227 -22.66 0.24 -7.68
C SER A 227 -22.35 1.52 -8.46
N SER A 228 -21.59 2.44 -7.86
CA SER A 228 -21.07 3.64 -8.51
C SER A 228 -20.12 3.32 -9.67
N ILE A 229 -19.41 2.19 -9.62
CA ILE A 229 -18.47 1.77 -10.66
C ILE A 229 -19.18 0.90 -11.71
N GLU A 230 -19.27 1.43 -12.93
CA GLU A 230 -19.80 0.72 -14.11
C GLU A 230 -18.71 0.24 -15.07
N ALA A 231 -17.57 0.94 -15.09
CA ALA A 231 -16.41 0.57 -15.91
C ALA A 231 -15.90 -0.82 -15.52
N ALA A 232 -15.47 -1.60 -16.51
CA ALA A 232 -14.90 -2.91 -16.24
C ALA A 232 -13.65 -2.76 -15.36
N THR A 233 -13.53 -3.54 -14.29
CA THR A 233 -12.45 -3.35 -13.29
C THR A 233 -11.58 -4.58 -13.12
N TYR A 234 -10.27 -4.46 -13.36
CA TYR A 234 -9.29 -5.50 -13.06
C TYR A 234 -8.48 -5.10 -11.81
N LEU A 235 -8.64 -5.86 -10.73
CA LEU A 235 -8.01 -5.64 -9.43
C LEU A 235 -6.74 -6.47 -9.32
N VAL A 236 -5.63 -5.86 -8.89
CA VAL A 236 -4.33 -6.53 -8.82
C VAL A 236 -3.65 -6.20 -7.49
N SER A 237 -3.12 -7.20 -6.80
CA SER A 237 -2.30 -6.98 -5.60
C SER A 237 -1.27 -8.10 -5.42
N GLY A 238 -0.53 -8.10 -4.32
CA GLY A 238 0.35 -9.22 -3.95
C GLY A 238 0.35 -9.51 -2.45
N TRP A 239 0.62 -10.75 -2.05
CA TRP A 239 0.48 -11.15 -0.63
C TRP A 239 1.36 -10.39 0.37
N GLN A 240 2.45 -9.76 -0.08
CA GLN A 240 3.27 -8.90 0.79
C GLN A 240 2.77 -7.45 0.81
N ASP A 241 1.84 -7.10 -0.07
CA ASP A 241 1.22 -5.79 -0.14
C ASP A 241 0.05 -5.65 0.86
N PRO A 242 -0.02 -4.55 1.63
CA PRO A 242 -1.08 -4.37 2.63
C PRO A 242 -2.48 -4.24 2.04
N TYR A 243 -2.63 -3.77 0.80
CA TYR A 243 -3.93 -3.50 0.17
C TYR A 243 -4.62 -4.73 -0.44
N THR A 244 -4.07 -5.91 -0.21
CA THR A 244 -4.53 -7.14 -0.84
C THR A 244 -5.96 -7.53 -0.49
N ASN A 245 -6.42 -7.16 0.71
CA ASN A 245 -7.78 -7.42 1.16
C ASN A 245 -8.84 -6.78 0.24
N THR A 246 -8.54 -5.64 -0.35
CA THR A 246 -9.41 -4.91 -1.28
C THR A 246 -9.83 -5.74 -2.48
N VAL A 247 -8.91 -6.56 -3.03
CA VAL A 247 -9.21 -7.40 -4.19
C VAL A 247 -10.41 -8.31 -3.89
N PHE A 248 -10.41 -8.92 -2.71
CA PHE A 248 -11.45 -9.85 -2.28
C PHE A 248 -12.78 -9.14 -1.99
N ARG A 249 -12.76 -8.02 -1.25
CA ARG A 249 -13.97 -7.22 -0.97
C ARG A 249 -14.61 -6.70 -2.26
N MET A 250 -13.83 -6.18 -3.18
CA MET A 250 -14.33 -5.64 -4.45
C MET A 250 -14.85 -6.74 -5.38
N LEU A 251 -14.18 -7.90 -5.45
CA LEU A 251 -14.68 -9.07 -6.20
C LEU A 251 -15.99 -9.63 -5.65
N GLU A 252 -16.26 -9.50 -4.36
CA GLU A 252 -17.55 -9.89 -3.81
C GLU A 252 -18.64 -8.87 -4.15
N ASN A 253 -18.32 -7.57 -4.02
CA ASN A 253 -19.35 -6.53 -4.00
C ASN A 253 -19.66 -5.87 -5.35
N LEU A 254 -18.66 -5.60 -6.20
CA LEU A 254 -18.84 -4.91 -7.50
C LEU A 254 -19.89 -5.59 -8.40
N LYS A 255 -20.60 -4.81 -9.23
CA LYS A 255 -21.58 -5.35 -10.20
C LYS A 255 -21.10 -5.29 -11.65
N CYS A 256 -20.10 -4.46 -11.93
CA CYS A 256 -19.45 -4.37 -13.23
C CYS A 256 -18.68 -5.66 -13.59
N PRO A 257 -18.33 -5.84 -14.87
CA PRO A 257 -17.36 -6.86 -15.27
C PRO A 257 -16.05 -6.70 -14.48
N LYS A 258 -15.53 -7.79 -13.95
CA LYS A 258 -14.38 -7.73 -13.03
C LYS A 258 -13.51 -8.97 -13.03
N LYS A 259 -12.23 -8.76 -12.73
CA LYS A 259 -11.19 -9.79 -12.58
C LYS A 259 -10.30 -9.45 -11.39
N GLY A 260 -9.72 -10.46 -10.75
CA GLY A 260 -8.75 -10.31 -9.67
C GLY A 260 -7.48 -11.09 -9.93
N LEU A 261 -6.34 -10.51 -9.55
CA LEU A 261 -5.02 -11.12 -9.65
C LEU A 261 -4.20 -10.86 -8.38
N VAL A 262 -3.77 -11.91 -7.69
CA VAL A 262 -2.92 -11.78 -6.49
C VAL A 262 -1.68 -12.65 -6.58
N GLY A 263 -0.50 -12.04 -6.73
CA GLY A 263 0.78 -12.76 -6.73
C GLY A 263 1.47 -12.75 -5.35
N PRO A 264 2.70 -13.25 -5.24
CA PRO A 264 3.48 -13.16 -3.99
C PRO A 264 4.15 -11.80 -3.76
N TRP A 265 3.84 -10.82 -4.61
CA TRP A 265 4.54 -9.54 -4.74
C TRP A 265 4.35 -8.62 -3.53
N GLY A 266 5.29 -7.70 -3.34
CA GLY A 266 5.06 -6.45 -2.60
C GLY A 266 4.38 -5.37 -3.46
N HIS A 267 4.40 -4.12 -2.99
CA HIS A 267 3.78 -2.92 -3.56
C HIS A 267 4.43 -2.46 -4.89
N LYS A 268 4.37 -3.31 -5.92
CA LYS A 268 5.04 -3.16 -7.23
C LYS A 268 4.20 -3.74 -8.37
N TYR A 269 4.52 -3.36 -9.60
CA TYR A 269 3.88 -3.95 -10.78
C TYR A 269 4.35 -5.40 -11.02
N PRO A 270 3.45 -6.35 -11.33
CA PRO A 270 3.78 -7.76 -11.43
C PRO A 270 4.86 -8.17 -12.45
N ASN A 271 5.15 -7.34 -13.46
CA ASN A 271 6.20 -7.59 -14.45
C ASN A 271 7.62 -7.36 -13.94
N PHE A 272 7.80 -6.65 -12.82
CA PHE A 272 9.11 -6.44 -12.20
C PHE A 272 9.08 -6.48 -10.67
N ALA A 273 7.95 -6.90 -10.09
CA ALA A 273 7.81 -7.04 -8.66
C ALA A 273 8.72 -8.12 -8.08
N LYS A 274 9.00 -7.96 -6.78
CA LYS A 274 9.66 -8.94 -5.94
C LYS A 274 8.78 -9.23 -4.71
N PRO A 275 8.86 -10.44 -4.14
CA PRO A 275 9.50 -11.63 -4.72
C PRO A 275 8.81 -12.06 -6.02
N GLY A 276 9.53 -12.75 -6.91
CA GLY A 276 8.93 -13.42 -8.06
C GLY A 276 8.01 -14.59 -7.66
N PRO A 277 7.33 -15.24 -8.63
CA PRO A 277 7.51 -15.07 -10.08
C PRO A 277 6.96 -13.75 -10.61
N GLN A 278 7.75 -13.11 -11.49
CA GLN A 278 7.24 -12.04 -12.34
C GLN A 278 6.45 -12.65 -13.50
N ILE A 279 5.45 -11.92 -13.98
CA ILE A 279 4.55 -12.38 -15.04
C ILE A 279 4.50 -11.38 -16.19
N GLY A 280 4.00 -11.82 -17.33
CA GLY A 280 3.67 -11.00 -18.49
C GLY A 280 2.48 -10.07 -18.25
N PHE A 281 2.57 -9.19 -17.24
CA PHE A 281 1.50 -8.32 -16.80
C PHE A 281 1.05 -7.34 -17.87
N LEU A 282 1.99 -6.76 -18.62
CA LEU A 282 1.65 -5.85 -19.72
C LEU A 282 0.89 -6.58 -20.83
N GLN A 283 1.17 -7.86 -21.05
CA GLN A 283 0.44 -8.68 -22.02
C GLN A 283 -0.98 -8.99 -21.53
N GLU A 284 -1.15 -9.23 -20.23
CA GLU A 284 -2.47 -9.45 -19.62
C GLU A 284 -3.33 -8.19 -19.65
N THR A 285 -2.75 -7.03 -19.31
CA THR A 285 -3.47 -5.75 -19.40
C THR A 285 -3.82 -5.40 -20.84
N VAL A 286 -2.98 -5.67 -21.83
CA VAL A 286 -3.34 -5.49 -23.25
C VAL A 286 -4.55 -6.32 -23.66
N ARG A 287 -4.69 -7.58 -23.20
CA ARG A 287 -5.90 -8.39 -23.46
C ARG A 287 -7.14 -7.74 -22.85
N TRP A 288 -7.00 -7.19 -21.65
CA TRP A 288 -8.06 -6.45 -20.97
C TRP A 288 -8.47 -5.19 -21.75
N TRP A 289 -7.50 -4.39 -22.18
CA TRP A 289 -7.74 -3.19 -22.98
C TRP A 289 -8.33 -3.50 -24.34
N ASP A 290 -7.87 -4.56 -25.01
CA ASP A 290 -8.38 -4.97 -26.32
C ASP A 290 -9.88 -5.31 -26.23
N LYS A 291 -10.31 -5.96 -25.13
CA LYS A 291 -11.72 -6.26 -24.88
C LYS A 291 -12.56 -5.00 -24.68
N TRP A 292 -12.15 -4.14 -23.75
CA TRP A 292 -13.01 -3.06 -23.26
C TRP A 292 -12.87 -1.73 -23.99
N LEU A 293 -11.69 -1.44 -24.56
CA LEU A 293 -11.43 -0.18 -25.25
C LEU A 293 -11.55 -0.31 -26.78
N LYS A 294 -11.27 -1.50 -27.33
CA LYS A 294 -11.37 -1.78 -28.78
C LYS A 294 -12.55 -2.68 -29.16
N GLY A 295 -13.26 -3.26 -28.19
CA GLY A 295 -14.40 -4.15 -28.46
C GLY A 295 -14.01 -5.49 -29.09
N ILE A 296 -12.77 -5.96 -28.89
CA ILE A 296 -12.30 -7.24 -29.43
C ILE A 296 -12.79 -8.37 -28.54
N ASP A 297 -13.70 -9.20 -29.05
CA ASP A 297 -14.33 -10.25 -28.25
C ASP A 297 -13.41 -11.44 -27.96
N ASP A 298 -12.56 -11.83 -28.92
CA ASP A 298 -11.73 -13.05 -28.85
C ASP A 298 -10.45 -12.93 -28.01
N THR A 299 -10.42 -12.04 -27.02
CA THR A 299 -9.29 -11.90 -26.08
C THR A 299 -9.21 -13.04 -25.05
N ASN A 300 -10.31 -13.80 -24.92
CA ASN A 300 -10.52 -14.90 -23.97
C ASN A 300 -10.34 -14.51 -22.48
N ILE A 301 -10.19 -13.23 -22.14
CA ILE A 301 -9.87 -12.82 -20.76
C ILE A 301 -11.04 -13.01 -19.80
N MET A 302 -12.27 -12.85 -20.31
CA MET A 302 -13.50 -13.03 -19.52
C MET A 302 -13.95 -14.48 -19.42
N ASP A 303 -13.40 -15.38 -20.25
CA ASP A 303 -13.67 -16.83 -20.18
C ASP A 303 -12.82 -17.53 -19.11
N GLU A 304 -11.78 -16.85 -18.62
CA GLU A 304 -10.92 -17.33 -17.54
C GLU A 304 -11.54 -17.04 -16.15
N PRO A 305 -11.20 -17.82 -15.10
CA PRO A 305 -11.75 -17.65 -13.75
C PRO A 305 -11.67 -16.22 -13.21
N GLN A 306 -12.67 -15.79 -12.42
CA GLN A 306 -12.76 -14.43 -11.92
C GLN A 306 -11.51 -14.01 -11.13
N LEU A 307 -10.99 -14.88 -10.28
CA LEU A 307 -9.79 -14.65 -9.50
C LEU A 307 -8.71 -15.66 -9.87
N ARG A 308 -7.49 -15.17 -10.04
CA ARG A 308 -6.28 -15.99 -10.11
C ARG A 308 -5.32 -15.52 -9.02
N CYS A 309 -4.87 -16.43 -8.17
CA CYS A 309 -3.98 -16.07 -7.07
C CYS A 309 -2.84 -17.09 -6.90
N TYR A 310 -1.78 -16.71 -6.20
CA TYR A 310 -0.60 -17.54 -6.01
C TYR A 310 -0.64 -18.26 -4.66
N LEU A 311 -0.72 -19.58 -4.64
CA LEU A 311 -0.62 -20.36 -3.40
C LEU A 311 0.87 -20.57 -3.09
N GLN A 312 1.36 -19.94 -2.02
CA GLN A 312 2.76 -20.00 -1.62
C GLN A 312 3.08 -21.32 -0.92
N ASP A 313 4.21 -21.94 -1.26
CA ASP A 313 4.69 -23.16 -0.59
C ASP A 313 5.43 -22.82 0.72
N PRO A 314 5.64 -23.78 1.64
CA PRO A 314 6.45 -23.57 2.83
C PRO A 314 7.85 -23.02 2.51
N ALA A 315 8.29 -22.02 3.26
CA ALA A 315 9.66 -21.49 3.18
C ALA A 315 10.12 -20.97 4.54
N PRO A 316 11.44 -20.97 4.81
CA PRO A 316 11.99 -20.36 6.01
C PRO A 316 11.71 -18.84 6.05
N PRO A 317 11.70 -18.23 7.24
CA PRO A 317 11.50 -16.79 7.37
C PRO A 317 12.65 -16.05 6.70
N ALA A 318 12.30 -15.10 5.83
CA ALA A 318 13.25 -14.24 5.16
C ALA A 318 12.65 -12.83 5.07
N PRO A 319 13.35 -11.79 5.57
CA PRO A 319 12.89 -10.40 5.44
C PRO A 319 12.98 -9.88 4.00
N HIS A 320 13.51 -10.68 3.07
CA HIS A 320 13.48 -10.44 1.65
C HIS A 320 13.69 -11.75 0.88
N ASP A 321 12.82 -12.01 -0.08
CA ASP A 321 12.96 -13.10 -1.04
C ASP A 321 13.08 -12.55 -2.46
N LYS A 322 13.96 -13.15 -3.26
CA LYS A 322 14.01 -12.86 -4.71
C LYS A 322 12.87 -13.57 -5.45
N PHE A 323 12.47 -14.74 -4.97
CA PHE A 323 11.46 -15.59 -5.57
C PHE A 323 10.76 -16.38 -4.46
N ARG A 324 9.43 -16.42 -4.50
CA ARG A 324 8.62 -17.18 -3.56
C ARG A 324 8.14 -18.47 -4.23
N PRO A 325 8.53 -19.66 -3.74
CA PRO A 325 7.98 -20.93 -4.22
C PRO A 325 6.46 -21.01 -4.03
N GLY A 326 5.79 -21.70 -4.96
CA GLY A 326 4.34 -21.80 -5.00
C GLY A 326 3.81 -22.05 -6.42
N HIS A 327 2.49 -21.99 -6.57
CA HIS A 327 1.81 -22.21 -7.84
C HIS A 327 0.54 -21.35 -7.96
N TRP A 328 0.08 -21.12 -9.19
CA TRP A 328 -1.15 -20.37 -9.44
C TRP A 328 -2.37 -21.25 -9.24
N VAL A 329 -3.38 -20.72 -8.57
CA VAL A 329 -4.70 -21.32 -8.35
C VAL A 329 -5.81 -20.36 -8.79
N ALA A 330 -7.01 -20.89 -9.02
CA ALA A 330 -8.13 -20.12 -9.59
C ALA A 330 -9.41 -20.26 -8.78
N GLU A 331 -10.23 -19.20 -8.80
CA GLU A 331 -11.59 -19.21 -8.27
C GLU A 331 -12.54 -18.58 -9.30
N ASN A 332 -13.56 -19.33 -9.73
CA ASN A 332 -14.53 -18.84 -10.72
C ASN A 332 -15.35 -17.66 -10.23
N LYS A 333 -15.62 -17.66 -8.92
CA LYS A 333 -16.32 -16.59 -8.23
C LYS A 333 -15.81 -16.55 -6.80
N TRP A 334 -15.32 -15.40 -6.35
CA TRP A 334 -14.90 -15.23 -4.97
C TRP A 334 -16.08 -14.88 -4.05
N SER A 335 -16.08 -15.41 -2.83
CA SER A 335 -16.93 -14.98 -1.71
C SER A 335 -16.35 -15.54 -0.41
N ASP A 336 -16.09 -14.67 0.56
CA ASP A 336 -15.56 -15.10 1.86
C ASP A 336 -16.57 -15.96 2.63
N GLU A 337 -17.87 -15.65 2.50
CA GLU A 337 -18.95 -16.41 3.16
C GLU A 337 -19.03 -17.87 2.67
N LYS A 338 -18.55 -18.14 1.46
CA LYS A 338 -18.60 -19.47 0.84
C LYS A 338 -17.29 -20.23 0.97
N ALA A 339 -16.25 -19.62 1.54
CA ALA A 339 -15.00 -20.30 1.81
C ALA A 339 -15.25 -21.47 2.77
N LEU A 340 -14.62 -22.62 2.53
CA LEU A 340 -14.70 -23.75 3.44
C LEU A 340 -13.96 -23.39 4.74
N THR A 341 -14.69 -23.32 5.85
CA THR A 341 -14.11 -22.94 7.14
C THR A 341 -13.84 -24.16 8.02
N ARG A 342 -12.63 -24.25 8.58
CA ARG A 342 -12.32 -25.16 9.70
C ARG A 342 -12.15 -24.36 10.99
N ARG A 343 -13.05 -24.59 11.94
CA ARG A 343 -12.98 -23.98 13.28
C ARG A 343 -11.99 -24.72 14.17
N MET A 344 -11.18 -23.98 14.93
CA MET A 344 -10.30 -24.49 15.98
C MET A 344 -10.49 -23.68 17.26
N GLY A 345 -10.73 -24.35 18.39
CA GLY A 345 -10.81 -23.71 19.71
C GLY A 345 -9.43 -23.35 20.26
N LEU A 346 -9.38 -22.44 21.22
CA LEU A 346 -8.16 -22.09 21.95
C LEU A 346 -8.13 -22.82 23.29
N ALA A 347 -7.01 -23.45 23.62
CA ALA A 347 -6.68 -23.91 24.98
C ALA A 347 -5.32 -23.33 25.35
N PRO A 348 -4.94 -23.24 26.63
CA PRO A 348 -3.62 -22.73 27.00
C PRO A 348 -2.50 -23.42 26.21
N GLY A 349 -1.76 -22.63 25.41
CA GLY A 349 -0.66 -23.10 24.57
C GLY A 349 -1.05 -23.84 23.29
N ARG A 350 -2.34 -24.08 23.01
CA ARG A 350 -2.78 -25.03 21.96
C ARG A 350 -3.99 -24.55 21.15
N LEU A 351 -3.98 -24.85 19.87
CA LEU A 351 -5.16 -24.82 19.00
C LEU A 351 -5.77 -26.23 18.91
N THR A 352 -7.06 -26.35 19.21
CA THR A 352 -7.77 -27.64 19.32
C THR A 352 -8.87 -27.78 18.26
N ASN A 353 -9.12 -29.00 17.78
CA ASN A 353 -10.23 -29.25 16.84
C ASN A 353 -11.61 -29.22 17.51
N GLU A 354 -11.64 -29.32 18.84
CA GLU A 354 -12.85 -29.30 19.64
C GLU A 354 -12.97 -27.97 20.38
N THR A 355 -14.19 -27.58 20.72
CA THR A 355 -14.43 -26.47 21.65
C THR A 355 -14.00 -26.94 23.05
N PRO A 356 -13.08 -26.25 23.73
CA PRO A 356 -12.67 -26.64 25.07
C PRO A 356 -13.87 -26.70 26.01
N SER A 357 -13.95 -27.76 26.82
CA SER A 357 -15.03 -27.93 27.80
C SER A 357 -14.85 -27.07 29.06
N THR A 358 -13.67 -26.47 29.24
CA THR A 358 -13.33 -25.62 30.39
C THR A 358 -12.82 -24.25 29.93
N SER A 359 -13.41 -23.19 30.48
CA SER A 359 -12.90 -21.82 30.34
C SER A 359 -11.66 -21.65 31.21
N GLU A 360 -10.52 -21.39 30.58
CA GLU A 360 -9.30 -20.96 31.25
C GLU A 360 -8.98 -19.53 30.83
N LYS A 361 -8.60 -18.71 31.80
CA LYS A 361 -8.23 -17.31 31.57
C LYS A 361 -6.71 -17.20 31.54
N VAL A 362 -6.18 -16.70 30.44
CA VAL A 362 -4.74 -16.45 30.27
C VAL A 362 -4.50 -14.96 30.04
N GLU A 363 -3.39 -14.44 30.57
CA GLU A 363 -3.09 -13.01 30.54
C GLU A 363 -1.84 -12.70 29.72
N ILE A 364 -1.81 -11.52 29.11
CA ILE A 364 -0.63 -11.01 28.40
C ILE A 364 -0.45 -9.52 28.59
N CYS A 365 0.76 -9.15 28.97
CA CYS A 365 1.28 -7.79 28.97
C CYS A 365 2.56 -7.81 28.13
N SER A 366 2.44 -7.50 26.84
CA SER A 366 3.55 -7.55 25.90
C SER A 366 4.53 -6.38 26.12
N PRO A 367 5.85 -6.59 26.00
CA PRO A 367 6.79 -5.48 25.95
C PRO A 367 6.56 -4.65 24.67
N GLN A 368 6.76 -3.34 24.73
CA GLN A 368 6.52 -2.42 23.60
C GLN A 368 7.43 -2.68 22.38
N THR A 369 8.43 -3.53 22.54
CA THR A 369 9.32 -4.00 21.46
C THR A 369 8.75 -5.17 20.66
N VAL A 370 7.56 -5.70 21.00
CA VAL A 370 6.85 -6.65 20.15
C VAL A 370 6.39 -5.93 18.88
N GLY A 371 6.78 -6.44 17.73
CA GLY A 371 6.48 -5.95 16.38
C GLY A 371 7.72 -5.69 15.52
N PHE A 372 8.93 -5.60 16.11
CA PHE A 372 10.17 -5.27 15.38
C PHE A 372 10.62 -6.34 14.37
N ALA A 373 10.32 -7.61 14.59
CA ALA A 373 10.50 -8.69 13.62
C ALA A 373 9.27 -8.86 12.69
N GLY A 374 8.21 -8.07 12.89
CA GLY A 374 7.02 -8.04 12.05
C GLY A 374 7.23 -7.40 10.67
N GLY A 375 8.40 -6.81 10.39
CA GLY A 375 8.64 -6.09 9.14
C GLY A 375 7.90 -4.75 9.08
N ARG A 376 7.86 -4.13 7.90
CA ARG A 376 7.11 -2.88 7.66
C ARG A 376 5.66 -3.17 7.28
N TRP A 377 4.77 -2.20 7.48
CA TRP A 377 3.40 -2.30 6.97
C TRP A 377 3.36 -2.22 5.43
N LEU A 378 4.07 -1.24 4.85
CA LEU A 378 4.22 -1.09 3.41
C LEU A 378 5.54 -1.72 2.93
N ILE A 379 5.43 -2.81 2.16
CA ILE A 379 6.58 -3.57 1.64
C ILE A 379 6.64 -3.39 0.12
N PHE A 380 7.70 -2.77 -0.40
CA PHE A 380 7.95 -2.57 -1.83
C PHE A 380 8.68 -3.74 -2.50
N GLY A 381 9.01 -4.79 -1.73
CA GLY A 381 9.74 -5.95 -2.21
C GLY A 381 11.25 -5.70 -2.34
N VAL A 382 11.80 -4.80 -1.53
CA VAL A 382 13.25 -4.55 -1.42
C VAL A 382 13.83 -5.21 -0.17
N GLU A 383 15.15 -5.19 -0.04
CA GLU A 383 15.86 -5.89 1.02
C GLU A 383 15.50 -5.35 2.42
N GLY A 384 15.10 -6.25 3.35
CA GLY A 384 14.93 -5.93 4.77
C GLY A 384 13.54 -5.39 5.17
N GLU A 385 12.58 -5.26 4.26
CA GLU A 385 11.25 -4.74 4.59
C GLU A 385 10.27 -5.81 5.09
N GLY A 386 10.44 -7.05 4.66
CA GLY A 386 9.56 -8.16 5.02
C GLY A 386 9.73 -8.62 6.47
N PRO A 387 8.79 -9.43 6.98
CA PRO A 387 8.90 -9.99 8.32
C PRO A 387 10.12 -10.92 8.44
N SER A 388 10.78 -10.86 9.59
CA SER A 388 11.87 -11.78 9.92
C SER A 388 11.35 -12.98 10.73
N ASP A 389 12.21 -13.74 11.40
CA ASP A 389 11.80 -14.94 12.13
C ASP A 389 10.89 -14.59 13.33
N GLN A 390 9.65 -15.09 13.30
CA GLN A 390 8.63 -14.77 14.30
C GLN A 390 8.88 -15.42 15.67
N ARG A 391 9.95 -16.21 15.84
CA ARG A 391 10.42 -16.61 17.18
C ARG A 391 10.75 -15.40 18.06
N LEU A 392 11.22 -14.30 17.46
CA LEU A 392 11.54 -13.06 18.17
C LEU A 392 10.28 -12.44 18.80
N GLU A 393 9.14 -12.51 18.11
CA GLU A 393 7.85 -11.97 18.59
C GLU A 393 7.13 -12.91 19.56
N ALA A 394 7.31 -14.22 19.37
CA ALA A 394 6.69 -15.24 20.21
C ALA A 394 7.07 -15.11 21.70
N GLY A 395 8.27 -14.59 22.00
CA GLY A 395 8.73 -14.40 23.38
C GLY A 395 7.97 -13.33 24.18
N GLY A 396 7.30 -12.39 23.50
CA GLY A 396 6.49 -11.33 24.12
C GLY A 396 4.98 -11.52 23.94
N SER A 397 4.53 -12.71 23.55
CA SER A 397 3.16 -12.98 23.10
C SER A 397 2.57 -14.25 23.72
N LEU A 398 1.24 -14.35 23.78
CA LEU A 398 0.56 -15.62 24.07
C LEU A 398 0.52 -16.49 22.81
N VAL A 399 1.07 -17.69 22.91
CA VAL A 399 1.23 -18.60 21.77
C VAL A 399 0.25 -19.76 21.86
N PHE A 400 -0.40 -20.08 20.74
CA PHE A 400 -1.28 -21.22 20.56
C PHE A 400 -0.85 -22.00 19.32
N ASP A 401 -0.38 -23.23 19.51
CA ASP A 401 0.11 -24.07 18.42
C ASP A 401 -0.82 -25.26 18.14
N THR A 402 -0.91 -25.66 16.88
CA THR A 402 -1.43 -26.99 16.54
C THR A 402 -0.41 -28.07 16.92
N GLN A 403 -0.85 -29.33 16.91
CA GLN A 403 0.10 -30.43 16.72
C GLN A 403 0.77 -30.34 15.34
N PRO A 404 1.94 -30.99 15.13
CA PRO A 404 2.54 -31.05 13.81
C PRO A 404 1.54 -31.63 12.81
N LEU A 405 1.37 -30.94 11.69
CA LEU A 405 0.44 -31.35 10.65
C LEU A 405 0.85 -32.70 10.08
N GLN A 406 -0.10 -33.63 10.00
CA GLN A 406 0.12 -34.96 9.42
C GLN A 406 -0.02 -34.95 7.89
N GLU A 407 -0.73 -33.95 7.37
CA GLU A 407 -1.02 -33.73 5.95
C GLU A 407 -0.82 -32.25 5.64
N PRO A 408 -0.47 -31.88 4.39
CA PRO A 408 -0.39 -30.47 4.01
C PRO A 408 -1.74 -29.78 4.17
N LEU A 409 -1.72 -28.49 4.52
CA LEU A 409 -2.94 -27.70 4.71
C LEU A 409 -2.88 -26.45 3.83
N ASP A 410 -3.76 -26.40 2.84
CA ASP A 410 -3.89 -25.26 1.95
C ASP A 410 -4.91 -24.27 2.50
N LEU A 411 -4.50 -23.01 2.58
CA LEU A 411 -5.28 -21.91 3.10
C LEU A 411 -5.33 -20.80 2.06
N LEU A 412 -6.53 -20.37 1.71
CA LEU A 412 -6.76 -19.25 0.80
C LEU A 412 -7.94 -18.41 1.29
N GLY A 413 -7.65 -17.19 1.73
CA GLY A 413 -8.63 -16.28 2.30
C GLY A 413 -8.11 -15.61 3.57
N ALA A 414 -9.01 -15.16 4.43
CA ALA A 414 -8.68 -14.54 5.71
C ALA A 414 -9.05 -15.45 6.89
N VAL A 415 -8.15 -15.56 7.87
CA VAL A 415 -8.47 -16.17 9.18
C VAL A 415 -9.31 -15.20 9.98
N VAL A 416 -10.33 -15.73 10.68
CA VAL A 416 -11.14 -14.97 11.62
C VAL A 416 -10.87 -15.45 13.03
N LEU A 417 -10.37 -14.56 13.88
CA LEU A 417 -10.25 -14.78 15.32
C LEU A 417 -11.54 -14.31 16.01
N ASN A 418 -12.23 -15.24 16.67
CA ASN A 418 -13.34 -14.95 17.58
C ASN A 418 -12.78 -15.04 19.00
N VAL A 419 -12.72 -13.93 19.72
CA VAL A 419 -12.04 -13.86 21.01
C VAL A 419 -12.93 -13.23 22.07
N ARG A 420 -12.99 -13.88 23.24
CA ARG A 420 -13.57 -13.29 24.44
C ARG A 420 -12.46 -12.71 25.30
N ILE A 421 -12.43 -11.39 25.42
CA ILE A 421 -11.27 -10.62 25.90
C ILE A 421 -11.69 -9.54 26.89
N ALA A 422 -10.86 -9.31 27.91
CA ALA A 422 -10.92 -8.15 28.80
C ALA A 422 -9.58 -7.41 28.79
N SER A 423 -9.60 -6.12 29.14
CA SER A 423 -8.38 -5.32 29.39
C SER A 423 -8.45 -4.71 30.78
N ASP A 424 -7.29 -4.47 31.41
CA ASP A 424 -7.15 -3.69 32.64
C ASP A 424 -7.18 -2.17 32.42
N LYS A 425 -7.19 -1.71 31.16
CA LYS A 425 -7.20 -0.29 30.76
C LYS A 425 -8.38 0.04 29.84
N PRO A 426 -8.79 1.33 29.79
CA PRO A 426 -9.86 1.78 28.90
C PRO A 426 -9.48 1.77 27.41
N ASP A 427 -8.20 1.98 27.10
CA ASP A 427 -7.66 1.99 25.73
C ASP A 427 -6.65 0.86 25.60
N ALA A 428 -6.90 -0.07 24.67
CA ALA A 428 -6.06 -1.23 24.46
C ALA A 428 -6.13 -1.73 23.02
N LEU A 429 -5.03 -2.31 22.55
CA LEU A 429 -4.95 -2.92 21.22
C LEU A 429 -4.70 -4.42 21.33
N LEU A 430 -5.26 -5.18 20.37
CA LEU A 430 -5.01 -6.60 20.18
C LEU A 430 -4.28 -6.80 18.86
N ALA A 431 -3.11 -7.41 18.90
CA ALA A 431 -2.40 -7.89 17.73
C ALA A 431 -2.49 -9.43 17.66
N ALA A 432 -2.84 -9.95 16.49
CA ALA A 432 -2.88 -11.37 16.21
C ALA A 432 -1.96 -11.70 15.02
N THR A 433 -0.94 -12.52 15.24
CA THR A 433 -0.02 -12.97 14.19
C THR A 433 -0.21 -14.46 13.94
N LEU A 434 -0.34 -14.83 12.66
CA LEU A 434 -0.42 -16.21 12.20
C LEU A 434 0.91 -16.61 11.56
N SER A 435 1.48 -17.75 11.96
CA SER A 435 2.76 -18.23 11.45
C SER A 435 2.76 -19.73 11.14
N GLU A 436 3.54 -20.11 10.14
CA GLU A 436 3.99 -21.50 9.96
C GLU A 436 5.26 -21.71 10.79
N VAL A 437 5.22 -22.61 11.77
CA VAL A 437 6.41 -23.06 12.50
C VAL A 437 6.93 -24.32 11.81
N LEU A 438 8.09 -24.20 11.17
CA LEU A 438 8.75 -25.28 10.46
C LEU A 438 9.27 -26.36 11.43
N PRO A 439 9.59 -27.59 10.97
CA PRO A 439 10.10 -28.67 11.81
C PRO A 439 11.38 -28.33 12.61
N ASN A 440 12.18 -27.39 12.12
CA ASN A 440 13.39 -26.90 12.81
C ASN A 440 13.10 -25.78 13.83
N GLY A 441 11.84 -25.38 13.98
CA GLY A 441 11.38 -24.33 14.89
C GLY A 441 11.39 -22.91 14.32
N ALA A 442 11.94 -22.68 13.12
CA ALA A 442 11.85 -21.37 12.46
C ALA A 442 10.39 -21.01 12.18
N ALA A 443 10.01 -19.74 12.39
CA ALA A 443 8.62 -19.32 12.28
C ALA A 443 8.45 -18.25 11.18
N THR A 444 7.73 -18.61 10.11
CA THR A 444 7.43 -17.74 8.96
C THR A 444 6.07 -17.11 9.15
N ARG A 445 5.99 -15.76 9.13
CA ARG A 445 4.71 -15.06 9.22
C ARG A 445 3.88 -15.31 7.96
N VAL A 446 2.64 -15.75 8.15
CA VAL A 446 1.69 -16.04 7.07
C VAL A 446 0.67 -14.91 6.91
N SER A 447 0.14 -14.42 8.04
CA SER A 447 -0.81 -13.30 8.07
C SER A 447 -0.79 -12.65 9.45
N TYR A 448 -1.41 -11.48 9.58
CA TYR A 448 -1.63 -10.81 10.85
C TYR A 448 -2.90 -9.94 10.78
N GLY A 449 -3.36 -9.49 11.94
CA GLY A 449 -4.50 -8.61 12.11
C GLY A 449 -4.32 -7.78 13.37
N LEU A 450 -4.79 -6.53 13.32
CA LEU A 450 -4.70 -5.57 14.42
C LEU A 450 -6.09 -5.04 14.72
N LEU A 451 -6.36 -4.78 15.99
CA LEU A 451 -7.61 -4.15 16.41
C LEU A 451 -7.39 -3.27 17.63
N ASN A 452 -7.73 -1.99 17.49
CA ASN A 452 -7.99 -1.14 18.64
C ASN A 452 -9.34 -1.57 19.24
N LEU A 453 -9.34 -2.03 20.48
CA LEU A 453 -10.53 -2.63 21.10
C LEU A 453 -11.68 -1.61 21.31
N ASN A 454 -11.40 -0.31 21.23
CA ASN A 454 -12.43 0.73 21.20
C ASN A 454 -13.25 0.73 19.90
N HIS A 455 -12.70 0.14 18.84
CA HIS A 455 -13.32 -0.03 17.51
C HIS A 455 -14.05 -1.37 17.36
N ARG A 456 -14.19 -2.17 18.43
CA ARG A 456 -14.77 -3.52 18.43
C ARG A 456 -16.17 -3.65 17.81
N TYR A 457 -16.94 -2.56 17.72
CA TYR A 457 -18.30 -2.57 17.17
C TYR A 457 -18.41 -1.77 15.87
N ASN A 458 -17.78 -0.60 15.79
CA ASN A 458 -17.73 0.26 14.61
C ASN A 458 -16.60 1.29 14.78
N ASN A 459 -16.37 2.10 13.74
CA ASN A 459 -15.30 3.11 13.69
C ASN A 459 -15.78 4.56 13.86
N GLU A 460 -17.06 4.78 14.12
CA GLU A 460 -17.68 6.11 14.20
C GLU A 460 -17.93 6.48 15.67
N ASP A 461 -18.74 5.65 16.35
CA ASP A 461 -19.15 5.79 17.73
C ASP A 461 -18.31 4.90 18.66
N LEU A 462 -17.04 5.28 18.80
CA LEU A 462 -16.08 4.59 19.68
C LEU A 462 -16.51 4.66 21.14
N LYS A 463 -16.28 3.56 21.87
CA LYS A 463 -16.53 3.46 23.31
C LYS A 463 -15.33 2.86 24.00
N ALA A 464 -14.82 3.56 25.01
CA ALA A 464 -13.80 3.03 25.90
C ALA A 464 -14.17 1.65 26.45
N LEU A 465 -13.15 0.85 26.76
CA LEU A 465 -13.34 -0.36 27.54
C LEU A 465 -13.65 -0.02 29.01
N GLU A 466 -14.35 -0.94 29.65
CA GLU A 466 -14.52 -0.92 31.11
C GLU A 466 -13.48 -1.92 31.65
N PRO A 467 -12.50 -1.49 32.47
CA PRO A 467 -11.47 -2.39 32.98
C PRO A 467 -12.04 -3.66 33.64
N GLY A 468 -11.52 -4.82 33.24
CA GLY A 468 -11.93 -6.15 33.72
C GLY A 468 -13.21 -6.71 33.11
N LYS A 469 -13.96 -5.93 32.32
CA LYS A 469 -15.15 -6.42 31.61
C LYS A 469 -14.76 -7.20 30.37
N PHE A 470 -15.36 -8.39 30.21
CA PHE A 470 -15.19 -9.20 29.01
C PHE A 470 -16.09 -8.74 27.86
N TYR A 471 -15.51 -8.71 26.67
CA TYR A 471 -16.15 -8.41 25.39
C TYR A 471 -15.92 -9.57 24.43
N ASP A 472 -16.93 -9.87 23.60
CA ASP A 472 -16.78 -10.78 22.47
C ASP A 472 -16.41 -9.97 21.23
N VAL A 473 -15.27 -10.30 20.63
CA VAL A 473 -14.64 -9.53 19.56
C VAL A 473 -14.33 -10.45 18.40
N LYS A 474 -14.57 -9.96 17.18
CA LYS A 474 -14.23 -10.65 15.94
C LYS A 474 -13.15 -9.86 15.21
N LEU A 475 -11.98 -10.46 15.01
CA LEU A 475 -10.86 -9.89 14.28
C LEU A 475 -10.59 -10.71 13.02
N LYS A 476 -10.80 -10.11 11.85
CA LYS A 476 -10.43 -10.69 10.56
C LYS A 476 -8.99 -10.30 10.24
N LEU A 477 -8.12 -11.30 10.06
CA LEU A 477 -6.73 -11.10 9.65
C LEU A 477 -6.65 -10.82 8.13
N ASN A 478 -5.49 -10.35 7.66
CA ASN A 478 -5.24 -10.12 6.25
C ASN A 478 -5.41 -11.39 5.41
N HIS A 479 -5.91 -11.26 4.19
CA HIS A 479 -6.03 -12.36 3.24
C HIS A 479 -4.65 -12.86 2.82
N PHE A 480 -4.53 -14.17 2.64
CA PHE A 480 -3.31 -14.81 2.18
C PHE A 480 -3.62 -16.06 1.37
N GLY A 481 -2.63 -16.50 0.59
CA GLY A 481 -2.58 -17.83 -0.03
C GLY A 481 -1.32 -18.56 0.41
N GLN A 482 -1.45 -19.60 1.23
CA GLN A 482 -0.32 -20.36 1.79
C GLN A 482 -0.69 -21.85 1.94
N ARG A 483 0.21 -22.72 1.49
CA ARG A 483 0.28 -24.14 1.86
C ARG A 483 1.18 -24.29 3.08
N LEU A 484 0.69 -24.96 4.12
CA LEU A 484 1.49 -25.37 5.28
C LEU A 484 2.01 -26.80 5.07
N GLY A 485 3.27 -27.04 5.40
CA GLY A 485 3.94 -28.31 5.18
C GLY A 485 3.61 -29.39 6.22
N VAL A 486 3.80 -30.66 5.84
CA VAL A 486 3.77 -31.79 6.77
C VAL A 486 4.88 -31.61 7.81
N GLY A 487 4.56 -31.85 9.09
CA GLY A 487 5.46 -31.65 10.21
C GLY A 487 5.56 -30.20 10.71
N SER A 488 5.09 -29.22 9.93
CA SER A 488 4.93 -27.84 10.41
C SER A 488 3.81 -27.73 11.43
N ARG A 489 3.78 -26.65 12.21
CA ARG A 489 2.64 -26.26 13.07
C ARG A 489 2.07 -24.95 12.58
N LEU A 490 0.76 -24.78 12.73
CA LEU A 490 0.14 -23.46 12.66
C LEU A 490 0.22 -22.83 14.05
N ARG A 491 0.75 -21.60 14.11
CA ARG A 491 0.86 -20.80 15.33
C ARG A 491 -0.03 -19.56 15.24
N LEU A 492 -0.84 -19.34 16.27
CA LEU A 492 -1.43 -18.04 16.57
C LEU A 492 -0.66 -17.41 17.74
N ALA A 493 -0.18 -16.18 17.57
CA ALA A 493 0.42 -15.38 18.63
C ALA A 493 -0.43 -14.13 18.89
N LEU A 494 -0.80 -13.88 20.15
CA LEU A 494 -1.59 -12.73 20.59
C LEU A 494 -0.73 -11.79 21.45
N SER A 495 -0.79 -10.49 21.18
CA SER A 495 0.04 -9.47 21.84
C SER A 495 -0.80 -8.22 22.15
N SER A 496 -0.40 -7.46 23.18
CA SER A 496 -1.08 -6.21 23.57
C SER A 496 -0.44 -4.94 22.99
N THR A 497 0.53 -5.10 22.08
CA THR A 497 1.21 -4.02 21.33
C THR A 497 1.82 -4.60 20.05
N TYR A 498 2.12 -3.76 19.05
CA TYR A 498 2.74 -4.19 17.79
C TYR A 498 3.52 -3.06 17.07
N PHE A 499 4.38 -2.36 17.81
CA PHE A 499 5.25 -1.31 17.28
C PHE A 499 6.48 -1.95 16.58
N PRO A 500 6.94 -1.45 15.41
CA PRO A 500 6.63 -0.16 14.81
C PRO A 500 5.51 -0.15 13.77
N ILE A 501 4.73 -1.20 13.58
CA ILE A 501 3.63 -1.16 12.59
C ILE A 501 2.52 -0.20 13.03
N VAL A 502 2.10 -0.29 14.30
CA VAL A 502 1.10 0.61 14.89
C VAL A 502 1.62 1.33 16.12
N TRP A 503 1.06 2.50 16.38
CA TRP A 503 1.39 3.30 17.55
C TRP A 503 0.88 2.63 18.84
N PRO A 504 1.64 2.67 19.96
CA PRO A 504 1.20 2.10 21.23
C PRO A 504 0.00 2.82 21.87
N SER A 505 -0.81 2.09 22.64
CA SER A 505 -1.84 2.66 23.52
C SER A 505 -1.25 3.65 24.54
N PRO A 506 -2.05 4.57 25.14
CA PRO A 506 -1.55 5.58 26.08
C PRO A 506 -0.88 5.02 27.35
N GLU A 507 -1.25 3.81 27.74
CA GLU A 507 -0.77 3.12 28.94
C GLU A 507 -0.33 1.69 28.61
N VAL A 508 0.48 1.08 29.47
CA VAL A 508 0.78 -0.36 29.40
C VAL A 508 -0.50 -1.13 29.72
N THR A 509 -0.88 -2.04 28.83
CA THR A 509 -2.13 -2.81 28.93
C THR A 509 -1.87 -4.30 29.11
N THR A 510 -2.60 -4.90 30.04
CA THR A 510 -2.75 -6.35 30.20
C THR A 510 -4.08 -6.80 29.59
N LEU A 511 -4.02 -7.79 28.71
CA LEU A 511 -5.20 -8.43 28.14
C LEU A 511 -5.45 -9.79 28.80
N THR A 512 -6.69 -10.07 29.17
CA THR A 512 -7.13 -11.38 29.67
C THR A 512 -7.99 -12.07 28.61
N ILE A 513 -7.57 -13.24 28.13
CA ILE A 513 -8.26 -14.05 27.13
C ILE A 513 -8.97 -15.21 27.81
N ASP A 514 -10.28 -15.35 27.58
CA ASP A 514 -11.03 -16.57 27.92
C ASP A 514 -10.90 -17.58 26.78
N THR A 515 -10.03 -18.57 26.94
CA THR A 515 -9.72 -19.54 25.90
C THR A 515 -10.92 -20.44 25.58
N GLY A 516 -11.74 -20.77 26.59
CA GLY A 516 -12.91 -21.65 26.41
C GLY A 516 -14.02 -21.06 25.54
N SER A 517 -14.06 -19.72 25.44
CA SER A 517 -15.01 -18.98 24.61
C SER A 517 -14.36 -18.38 23.34
N SER A 518 -13.14 -18.80 23.00
CA SER A 518 -12.37 -18.24 21.88
C SER A 518 -12.02 -19.32 20.84
N SER A 519 -11.99 -18.92 19.56
CA SER A 519 -11.69 -19.80 18.43
C SER A 519 -11.08 -19.03 17.26
N ILE A 520 -10.47 -19.76 16.33
CA ILE A 520 -10.15 -19.28 14.99
C ILE A 520 -10.93 -20.06 13.94
N ASP A 521 -11.37 -19.37 12.90
CA ASP A 521 -11.95 -19.97 11.69
C ASP A 521 -10.92 -19.87 10.56
N LEU A 522 -10.45 -21.03 10.07
CA LEU A 522 -9.44 -21.14 9.02
C LEU A 522 -10.08 -21.25 7.63
N PRO A 523 -9.62 -20.49 6.62
CA PRO A 523 -10.13 -20.55 5.26
C PRO A 523 -9.46 -21.69 4.48
N VAL A 524 -9.94 -22.92 4.68
CA VAL A 524 -9.37 -24.12 4.06
C VAL A 524 -9.70 -24.14 2.58
N ARG A 525 -8.68 -24.37 1.74
CA ARG A 525 -8.86 -24.60 0.31
C ARG A 525 -8.73 -26.08 0.01
N THR A 526 -9.62 -26.60 -0.83
CA THR A 526 -9.51 -27.94 -1.42
C THR A 526 -9.01 -27.83 -2.85
N ASP A 527 -8.32 -28.87 -3.34
CA ASP A 527 -7.86 -28.93 -4.73
C ASP A 527 -9.02 -28.69 -5.71
N ASP A 528 -8.81 -27.81 -6.69
CA ASP A 528 -9.75 -27.59 -7.78
C ASP A 528 -9.12 -28.03 -9.11
N SER A 529 -9.85 -28.86 -9.85
CA SER A 529 -9.48 -29.30 -11.20
C SER A 529 -9.16 -28.16 -12.17
N GLN A 530 -9.65 -26.95 -11.91
CA GLN A 530 -9.40 -25.76 -12.71
C GLN A 530 -7.96 -25.25 -12.60
N ASP A 531 -7.28 -25.49 -11.49
CA ASP A 531 -5.89 -25.08 -11.30
C ASP A 531 -5.01 -25.68 -12.40
N SER A 532 -5.27 -26.94 -12.77
CA SER A 532 -4.59 -27.65 -13.87
C SER A 532 -4.90 -27.10 -15.27
N LYS A 533 -5.97 -26.31 -15.41
CA LYS A 533 -6.40 -25.71 -16.70
C LYS A 533 -5.92 -24.27 -16.86
N LEU A 534 -5.30 -23.69 -15.83
CA LEU A 534 -4.77 -22.33 -15.90
C LEU A 534 -3.69 -22.23 -16.98
N LYS A 535 -3.90 -21.31 -17.92
CA LYS A 535 -2.88 -20.98 -18.92
C LYS A 535 -1.67 -20.35 -18.22
N PRO A 536 -0.44 -20.79 -18.49
CA PRO A 536 0.75 -20.12 -17.98
C PRO A 536 0.76 -18.66 -18.43
N PHE A 537 1.19 -17.76 -17.54
CA PHE A 537 1.47 -16.39 -17.95
C PHE A 537 2.64 -16.37 -18.93
N ARG A 538 2.60 -15.42 -19.87
CA ARG A 538 3.78 -15.14 -20.70
C ARG A 538 4.92 -14.61 -19.81
N PRO A 539 6.19 -14.70 -20.25
CA PRO A 539 7.30 -14.05 -19.55
C PRO A 539 7.08 -12.54 -19.42
N ALA A 540 7.58 -11.94 -18.35
CA ALA A 540 7.54 -10.50 -18.15
C ALA A 540 8.25 -9.75 -19.28
N ILE A 541 7.69 -8.61 -19.68
CA ILE A 541 8.31 -7.65 -20.60
C ILE A 541 8.46 -6.34 -19.85
N ASN A 542 9.65 -5.74 -19.94
CA ASN A 542 10.01 -4.50 -19.28
C ASN A 542 10.76 -3.61 -20.28
N GLY A 543 10.35 -2.35 -20.40
CA GLY A 543 11.16 -1.31 -21.01
C GLY A 543 12.25 -0.82 -20.04
N SER A 544 13.07 0.13 -20.49
CA SER A 544 14.13 0.73 -19.69
C SER A 544 14.19 2.23 -19.93
N LEU A 545 14.46 2.99 -18.87
CA LEU A 545 14.90 4.39 -18.97
C LEU A 545 16.42 4.43 -19.02
N LYS A 546 17.00 5.24 -19.90
CA LYS A 546 18.45 5.48 -19.86
C LYS A 546 18.74 6.57 -18.85
N LYS A 547 19.65 6.27 -17.93
CA LYS A 547 20.09 7.20 -16.91
C LYS A 547 21.54 6.94 -16.54
N THR A 548 22.23 8.02 -16.23
CA THR A 548 23.62 8.01 -15.79
C THR A 548 23.66 8.18 -14.27
N GLN A 549 24.37 7.28 -13.58
CA GLN A 549 24.60 7.40 -12.13
C GLN A 549 25.72 8.42 -11.87
N LEU A 550 25.40 9.47 -11.12
CA LEU A 550 26.35 10.51 -10.70
C LEU A 550 26.88 10.27 -9.29
N ARG A 551 26.06 9.68 -8.42
CA ARG A 551 26.41 9.27 -7.05
C ARG A 551 25.74 7.92 -6.77
N PRO A 552 26.46 6.92 -6.22
CA PRO A 552 25.87 5.62 -5.93
C PRO A 552 24.81 5.70 -4.84
N ALA A 553 23.79 4.86 -4.96
CA ALA A 553 22.81 4.63 -3.91
C ALA A 553 23.43 3.87 -2.73
N ASN A 554 22.88 4.05 -1.53
CA ASN A 554 23.30 3.36 -0.33
C ASN A 554 22.10 3.15 0.60
N HIS A 555 21.91 1.92 1.08
CA HIS A 555 20.77 1.57 1.92
C HIS A 555 21.24 0.84 3.17
N LYS A 556 20.67 1.20 4.32
CA LYS A 556 20.82 0.48 5.57
C LYS A 556 19.45 0.27 6.19
N ASN A 557 19.23 -0.94 6.72
CA ASN A 557 18.02 -1.28 7.44
C ASN A 557 18.40 -2.27 8.55
N TYR A 558 18.32 -1.84 9.80
CA TYR A 558 18.72 -2.66 10.94
C TYR A 558 17.98 -2.25 12.21
N VAL A 559 17.90 -3.19 13.15
CA VAL A 559 17.39 -2.95 14.50
C VAL A 559 18.58 -2.80 15.45
N LYS A 560 18.61 -1.71 16.22
CA LYS A 560 19.58 -1.46 17.29
C LYS A 560 18.88 -1.66 18.63
N GLN A 561 19.49 -2.45 19.53
CA GLN A 561 19.10 -2.54 20.93
C GLN A 561 20.20 -1.94 21.79
N ASP A 562 19.86 -0.87 22.51
CA ASP A 562 20.77 -0.14 23.38
C ASP A 562 20.55 -0.60 24.83
N TRP A 563 21.51 -1.35 25.38
CA TRP A 563 21.37 -2.00 26.68
C TRP A 563 21.53 -1.04 27.87
N ASP A 564 22.22 0.07 27.67
CA ASP A 564 22.41 1.09 28.70
C ASP A 564 21.12 1.90 28.89
N THR A 565 20.40 2.18 27.81
CA THR A 565 19.14 2.94 27.84
C THR A 565 17.87 2.07 27.81
N GLY A 566 17.99 0.79 27.47
CA GLY A 566 16.87 -0.13 27.24
C GLY A 566 16.10 0.11 25.94
N ARG A 567 16.51 1.07 25.10
CA ARG A 567 15.76 1.48 23.91
C ARG A 567 16.04 0.55 22.73
N THR A 568 14.99 0.24 21.96
CA THR A 568 15.09 -0.46 20.68
C THR A 568 14.68 0.46 19.55
N GLU A 569 15.47 0.49 18.47
CA GLU A 569 15.30 1.40 17.34
C GLU A 569 15.41 0.65 16.01
N LEU A 570 14.48 0.92 15.09
CA LEU A 570 14.54 0.54 13.69
C LEU A 570 15.12 1.73 12.95
N ILE A 571 16.28 1.52 12.31
CA ILE A 571 17.01 2.56 11.58
C ILE A 571 17.01 2.17 10.11
N VAL A 572 16.42 3.04 9.29
CA VAL A 572 16.36 2.91 7.83
C VAL A 572 17.02 4.13 7.23
N ASP A 573 18.23 3.96 6.70
CA ASP A 573 18.90 5.00 5.91
C ASP A 573 18.69 4.68 4.44
N TRP A 574 17.88 5.49 3.75
CA TRP A 574 17.60 5.32 2.33
C TRP A 574 18.25 6.44 1.52
N ASP A 575 19.30 6.14 0.77
CA ASP A 575 19.94 7.07 -0.17
C ASP A 575 19.81 6.51 -1.59
N ASP A 576 18.98 7.13 -2.42
CA ASP A 576 18.79 6.68 -3.81
C ASP A 576 19.94 7.11 -4.73
N GLY A 577 20.96 7.80 -4.20
CA GLY A 577 22.08 8.32 -4.96
C GLY A 577 21.73 9.60 -5.70
N LYS A 578 22.41 9.84 -6.82
CA LYS A 578 22.18 10.96 -7.73
C LYS A 578 22.24 10.46 -9.16
N TRP A 579 21.27 10.87 -9.98
CA TRP A 579 21.07 10.40 -11.33
C TRP A 579 20.90 11.55 -12.30
N GLU A 580 21.26 11.32 -13.56
CA GLU A 580 20.89 12.14 -14.72
C GLU A 580 20.02 11.30 -15.65
N ILE A 581 18.87 11.80 -16.09
CA ILE A 581 18.13 11.17 -17.19
C ILE A 581 18.77 11.58 -18.51
N ASP A 582 19.32 10.62 -19.24
CA ASP A 582 20.16 10.88 -20.42
C ASP A 582 19.39 11.66 -21.50
N GLU A 583 18.11 11.36 -21.69
CA GLU A 583 17.28 12.01 -22.71
C GLU A 583 16.93 13.48 -22.40
N THR A 584 16.88 13.87 -21.11
CA THR A 584 16.41 15.21 -20.70
C THR A 584 17.50 16.07 -20.07
N GLY A 585 18.63 15.46 -19.68
CA GLY A 585 19.67 16.09 -18.88
C GLY A 585 19.22 16.47 -17.47
N TRP A 586 18.04 16.01 -17.02
CA TRP A 586 17.51 16.33 -15.70
C TRP A 586 18.28 15.56 -14.63
N ARG A 587 18.89 16.27 -13.69
CA ARG A 587 19.64 15.67 -12.59
C ARG A 587 18.86 15.78 -11.29
N PHE A 588 18.80 14.68 -10.56
CA PHE A 588 18.14 14.63 -9.26
C PHE A 588 18.82 13.63 -8.33
N GLY A 589 18.74 13.87 -7.04
CA GLY A 589 19.25 12.97 -6.02
C GLY A 589 18.51 13.20 -4.71
N TRP A 590 18.40 12.14 -3.91
CA TRP A 590 17.76 12.29 -2.62
C TRP A 590 18.08 11.22 -1.58
N THR A 591 17.89 11.60 -0.32
CA THR A 591 17.97 10.72 0.85
C THR A 591 16.72 10.85 1.72
N THR A 592 16.38 9.79 2.44
CA THR A 592 15.24 9.70 3.36
C THR A 592 15.59 8.84 4.58
N PRO A 593 16.44 9.32 5.51
CA PRO A 593 16.72 8.59 6.75
C PRO A 593 15.50 8.56 7.66
N MET A 594 15.29 7.44 8.36
CA MET A 594 14.15 7.22 9.23
C MET A 594 14.59 6.44 10.47
N VAL A 595 14.08 6.85 11.63
CA VAL A 595 14.29 6.17 12.91
C VAL A 595 12.95 6.01 13.60
N MET A 596 12.63 4.80 14.02
CA MET A 596 11.45 4.50 14.84
C MET A 596 11.94 3.80 16.10
N GLY A 597 11.60 4.31 17.29
CA GLY A 597 12.14 3.74 18.52
C GLY A 597 11.20 3.80 19.71
N VAL A 598 11.35 2.84 20.61
CA VAL A 598 10.53 2.69 21.82
C VAL A 598 11.32 1.98 22.93
N HIS A 599 10.95 2.23 24.18
CA HIS A 599 11.42 1.52 25.36
C HIS A 599 10.42 0.40 25.72
N PRO A 600 10.87 -0.83 26.09
CA PRO A 600 10.00 -2.01 26.24
C PRO A 600 8.90 -1.86 27.29
N THR A 601 9.03 -0.95 28.25
CA THR A 601 8.08 -0.77 29.36
C THR A 601 7.37 0.58 29.35
N ASP A 602 7.62 1.44 28.36
CA ASP A 602 7.04 2.79 28.31
C ASP A 602 6.46 3.08 26.92
N PRO A 603 5.13 2.98 26.73
CA PRO A 603 4.51 3.25 25.43
C PRO A 603 4.65 4.72 25.00
N LEU A 604 4.82 5.66 25.94
CA LEU A 604 4.97 7.09 25.64
C LEU A 604 6.39 7.46 25.17
N SER A 605 7.33 6.51 25.25
CA SER A 605 8.67 6.66 24.68
C SER A 605 8.74 6.41 23.17
N ALA A 606 7.63 5.98 22.56
CA ALA A 606 7.52 5.76 21.13
C ALA A 606 7.75 7.07 20.37
N GLU A 607 8.62 7.01 19.38
CA GLU A 607 9.01 8.17 18.58
C GLU A 607 9.32 7.72 17.15
N VAL A 608 8.89 8.53 16.18
CA VAL A 608 9.23 8.37 14.77
C VAL A 608 9.86 9.66 14.28
N TYR A 609 11.04 9.55 13.66
CA TYR A 609 11.75 10.62 12.98
C TYR A 609 11.94 10.24 11.51
N GLN A 610 11.73 11.17 10.60
CA GLN A 610 12.07 11.02 9.18
C GLN A 610 12.70 12.29 8.65
N GLY A 611 13.92 12.19 8.15
CA GLY A 611 14.62 13.26 7.43
C GLY A 611 14.44 13.15 5.92
N PHE A 612 14.74 14.24 5.21
CA PHE A 612 14.89 14.22 3.77
C PHE A 612 15.92 15.24 3.31
N ASP A 613 16.62 14.90 2.23
CA ASP A 613 17.49 15.81 1.47
C ASP A 613 17.19 15.56 -0.01
N ARG A 614 16.90 16.63 -0.77
CA ARG A 614 16.55 16.60 -2.19
C ARG A 614 17.42 17.60 -2.94
N GLU A 615 18.02 17.16 -4.03
CA GLU A 615 18.82 17.99 -4.93
C GLU A 615 18.35 17.86 -6.39
N PHE A 616 18.34 18.97 -7.11
CA PHE A 616 17.94 19.07 -8.52
C PHE A 616 18.88 20.00 -9.28
N GLU A 617 19.29 19.62 -10.50
CA GLU A 617 20.15 20.46 -11.34
C GLU A 617 19.72 20.44 -12.82
N ARG A 618 19.81 21.62 -13.44
CA ARG A 618 19.69 21.81 -14.89
C ARG A 618 20.53 23.00 -15.34
N GLY A 619 21.56 22.75 -16.15
CA GLY A 619 22.47 23.80 -16.59
C GLY A 619 23.08 24.53 -15.39
N ASP A 620 22.86 25.84 -15.30
CA ASP A 620 23.31 26.68 -14.18
C ASP A 620 22.34 26.69 -12.98
N ILE A 621 21.12 26.15 -13.14
CA ILE A 621 20.13 26.08 -12.07
C ILE A 621 20.49 24.91 -11.14
N LYS A 622 20.67 25.22 -9.86
CA LYS A 622 20.87 24.25 -8.78
C LYS A 622 19.92 24.58 -7.65
N VAL A 623 19.07 23.61 -7.33
CA VAL A 623 18.07 23.74 -6.28
C VAL A 623 18.20 22.58 -5.32
N SER A 624 18.13 22.87 -4.03
CA SER A 624 18.05 21.83 -3.01
C SER A 624 17.12 22.23 -1.88
N PHE A 625 16.61 21.23 -1.18
CA PHE A 625 15.94 21.44 0.09
C PHE A 625 16.15 20.22 0.99
N LYS A 626 16.24 20.49 2.29
CA LYS A 626 16.42 19.47 3.31
C LYS A 626 15.54 19.78 4.50
N GLY A 627 15.21 18.74 5.25
CA GLY A 627 14.31 18.89 6.37
C GLY A 627 14.17 17.62 7.17
N TRP A 628 13.30 17.70 8.16
CA TRP A 628 12.97 16.60 9.02
C TRP A 628 11.55 16.73 9.56
N THR A 629 11.00 15.60 9.95
CA THR A 629 9.71 15.46 10.62
C THR A 629 9.90 14.53 11.82
N LYS A 630 9.13 14.79 12.88
CA LYS A 630 9.16 14.00 14.10
C LYS A 630 7.76 13.90 14.71
N MET A 631 7.38 12.69 15.12
CA MET A 631 6.16 12.43 15.88
C MET A 631 6.46 11.69 17.17
N ARG A 632 5.79 12.11 18.24
CA ARG A 632 5.69 11.41 19.52
C ARG A 632 4.27 11.56 20.06
N ALA A 633 3.94 10.84 21.12
CA ALA A 633 2.67 10.97 21.80
C ALA A 633 2.87 11.20 23.30
N THR A 634 1.93 11.91 23.89
CA THR A 634 1.68 11.90 25.33
C THR A 634 0.48 10.99 25.61
N ALA A 635 0.06 10.90 26.88
CA ALA A 635 -1.16 10.17 27.23
C ALA A 635 -2.41 10.77 26.56
N THR A 636 -2.40 12.07 26.23
CA THR A 636 -3.58 12.80 25.76
C THR A 636 -3.44 13.42 24.39
N ASP A 637 -2.24 13.51 23.83
CA ASP A 637 -1.98 14.30 22.63
C ASP A 637 -0.90 13.68 21.74
N TRP A 638 -1.12 13.74 20.43
CA TRP A 638 -0.11 13.64 19.38
C TRP A 638 0.69 14.94 19.29
N ILE A 639 2.01 14.82 19.20
CA ILE A 639 2.92 15.94 19.03
C ILE A 639 3.73 15.71 17.76
N MET A 640 3.54 16.59 16.78
CA MET A 640 4.23 16.54 15.49
C MET A 640 5.01 17.82 15.27
N THR A 641 6.27 17.69 14.91
CA THR A 641 7.16 18.81 14.60
C THR A 641 7.87 18.56 13.29
N ALA A 642 8.11 19.60 12.51
CA ALA A 642 8.87 19.48 11.27
C ALA A 642 9.65 20.76 10.96
N ARG A 643 10.67 20.63 10.13
CA ARG A 643 11.42 21.74 9.56
C ARG A 643 11.74 21.47 8.10
N ILE A 644 11.71 22.52 7.30
CA ILE A 644 12.26 22.52 5.93
C ILE A 644 13.08 23.77 5.70
N ASP A 645 14.17 23.61 4.98
CA ASP A 645 15.07 24.66 4.52
C ASP A 645 15.38 24.43 3.04
N ALA A 646 15.42 25.49 2.24
CA ALA A 646 15.63 25.41 0.79
C ALA A 646 16.66 26.44 0.28
N TRP A 647 17.40 26.05 -0.76
CA TRP A 647 18.47 26.82 -1.36
C TRP A 647 18.38 26.87 -2.89
N GLU A 648 18.74 28.02 -3.43
CA GLU A 648 19.04 28.22 -4.85
C GLU A 648 20.53 28.55 -4.98
N GLY A 649 21.31 27.60 -5.49
CA GLY A 649 22.77 27.61 -5.35
C GLY A 649 23.17 27.64 -3.86
N ASP A 650 23.97 28.63 -3.48
CA ASP A 650 24.40 28.83 -2.08
C ASP A 650 23.45 29.75 -1.28
N ASN A 651 22.41 30.30 -1.92
CA ASN A 651 21.50 31.27 -1.29
C ASN A 651 20.33 30.54 -0.63
N ALA A 652 20.14 30.73 0.67
CA ALA A 652 18.94 30.28 1.36
C ALA A 652 17.74 31.12 0.91
N VAL A 653 16.70 30.47 0.39
CA VAL A 653 15.50 31.15 -0.16
C VAL A 653 14.25 30.93 0.68
N PHE A 654 14.21 29.87 1.49
CA PHE A 654 13.06 29.55 2.35
C PHE A 654 13.50 28.74 3.58
N GLY A 655 12.80 28.93 4.69
CA GLY A 655 12.95 28.14 5.90
C GLY A 655 11.70 28.26 6.76
N ARG A 656 11.18 27.13 7.27
CA ARG A 656 10.00 27.13 8.13
C ARG A 656 10.01 25.95 9.10
N ASP A 657 9.63 26.24 10.34
CA ASP A 657 9.32 25.25 11.36
C ASP A 657 7.80 25.07 11.48
N TYR A 658 7.38 23.83 11.78
CA TYR A 658 6.00 23.43 11.98
C TYR A 658 5.88 22.75 13.34
N GLU A 659 4.83 23.07 14.08
CA GLU A 659 4.48 22.40 15.33
C GLU A 659 2.96 22.22 15.38
N PHE A 660 2.54 20.98 15.60
CA PHE A 660 1.14 20.61 15.74
C PHE A 660 0.96 19.77 17.00
N LYS A 661 -0.16 20.05 17.68
CA LYS A 661 -0.63 19.30 18.83
C LYS A 661 -2.08 18.90 18.55
N VAL A 662 -2.36 17.60 18.55
CA VAL A 662 -3.70 17.05 18.26
C VAL A 662 -4.11 16.11 19.40
N PRO A 663 -5.27 16.29 20.05
CA PRO A 663 -5.72 15.38 21.10
C PRO A 663 -5.88 13.95 20.60
N ARG A 664 -5.54 12.95 21.43
CA ARG A 664 -5.83 11.54 21.19
C ARG A 664 -7.31 11.26 21.42
N ASP A 665 -7.90 10.45 20.56
CA ASP A 665 -9.31 10.07 20.62
C ASP A 665 -9.45 8.55 20.52
N HIS A 666 -9.46 7.87 21.67
CA HIS A 666 -9.54 6.41 21.81
C HIS A 666 -8.44 5.59 21.13
N VAL A 667 -7.30 6.21 20.79
CA VAL A 667 -6.14 5.59 20.12
C VAL A 667 -4.88 5.75 20.94
#